data_AF-A0AAD5TVU7-F1
#
_entry.id   AF-A0AAD5TVU7-F1
#
_cell.length_a   1.000
_cell.length_b   1.000
_cell.length_c   1.000
_cell.angle_alpha   90.00
_cell.angle_beta   90.00
_cell.angle_gamma   90.00
#
_symmetry.space_group_name_H-M   'P 1'
#
loop_
_entity.id
_entity.type
_entity.pdbx_description
1 polymer ?
#
loop_
_entity_poly.entity_id
_entity_poly.type
_entity_poly.pdbx_seq_one_letter_code
_entity_poly.pdbx_strand_id
1 'polypeptide(L)'
;MKLVFALFILLITLVNSQSISTDEILPSHLNYTFTTVLTPVKDKSSGSVGNFTFSWKLIDVGTNSESLQFLLTLSGFRNFSKGWAGIGFGKDMRTSEFVILKQSPAGVTSVKEHMYVPNNYGLKLTKSTDLNRMSLNTEGFQSMIWAYKPNSALNANGVHFNYHGDNGDPDDPFSKYHGSFTVNFSNGLVFLRLNSSFLAKEIHGAGMAICFLILIPVAVYFCRYYKSNPNWFIVHLVIQVTAITGMLCFFILIVLSYNHLSAAHSMLGLVIVSLVTFQAGFGSFTRLGMIRKDRTSYKFLKCLHWGTGTTIMLTSSVQVALGIDMLFPWSNTVLRGIEIWILYFSILSMWFLLFATTEIYYRVSVYGSKNFFNSKPMKEKKNLTTLDFLREEKLRKEKVPENKLDDLTKYQEKNAYKNNQNTKSYNWKEIDEEIISGKILVVANGKYVYDASKWISSHPGGKLILNSVAGTDISLDYFYEAGFDAQEFELKAPAPVRNANRPNLPVLTQTSAPKFNNITDFSKTTLNIQKSIKLTDSEWNNVVRSRRTHVHTRLALERLSSLLVGEIENIEYKGNNTVISSNSFCREEYRRYSIVEKTPLTREGSTVYWKIKFSLLYPYDVRERQPMKFKTGESVEIQVRLANGNILSRYYTPINGSPTSFEIILKEKKEGGGKQRPGDRQIKIRGPFGKSFVNTNPQFENFIPNNLVFICAGSGITPFLQLLSLMVIPIEEPLEVLSDYYPSAPDELEILQGQYVVAKKNYYDGWCWGLNLNSGREGIFPLSLATTRSGVFFKLTLINCVESVNDIVGREIIDAVMLSYPAQIEVHHLVSGKNNSSRNGVSGFIHNSEINGEILTKIIGKISALTSRRAIICGSPNFNSTVMDALFDEVYWEQHEIQSLFSDQF
;
A
#
# COMPACT_ATOMS: atom_id res chain seq x y z
N MET A 1 18.87 7.00 17.35
CA MET A 1 18.70 5.87 18.30
C MET A 1 19.86 5.77 19.30
N LYS A 2 21.11 5.60 18.88
CA LYS A 2 22.28 5.55 19.80
C LYS A 2 22.45 6.80 20.67
N LEU A 3 22.16 7.99 20.13
CA LEU A 3 22.20 9.25 20.89
C LEU A 3 21.13 9.35 21.99
N VAL A 4 19.94 8.78 21.75
CA VAL A 4 18.81 8.78 22.70
C VAL A 4 19.08 7.79 23.84
N PHE A 5 19.70 6.65 23.53
CA PHE A 5 20.11 5.66 24.52
C PHE A 5 21.28 6.17 25.40
N ALA A 6 22.20 6.93 24.81
CA ALA A 6 23.28 7.59 25.55
C ALA A 6 22.78 8.70 26.50
N LEU A 7 21.77 9.48 26.08
CA LEU A 7 21.10 10.47 26.93
C LEU A 7 20.31 9.82 28.08
N PHE A 8 19.75 8.63 27.87
CA PHE A 8 19.03 7.88 28.91
C PHE A 8 19.98 7.30 29.98
N ILE A 9 21.19 6.87 29.58
CA ILE A 9 22.22 6.40 30.50
C ILE A 9 22.84 7.57 31.29
N LEU A 10 23.05 8.72 30.65
CA LEU A 10 23.52 9.96 31.31
C LEU A 10 22.53 10.46 32.38
N LEU A 11 21.23 10.23 32.17
CA LEU A 11 20.16 10.61 33.12
C LEU A 11 20.16 9.73 34.38
N ILE A 12 20.65 8.49 34.28
CA ILE A 12 20.69 7.52 35.40
C ILE A 12 21.95 7.74 36.26
N THR A 13 23.07 8.18 35.67
CA THR A 13 24.31 8.47 36.41
C THR A 13 24.27 9.78 37.22
N LEU A 14 23.39 10.73 36.88
CA LEU A 14 23.25 12.00 37.59
C LEU A 14 22.43 11.93 38.90
N VAL A 15 21.80 10.78 39.19
CA VAL A 15 20.93 10.60 40.37
C VAL A 15 21.66 10.03 41.60
N ASN A 16 22.89 9.52 41.46
CA ASN A 16 23.60 8.81 42.53
C ASN A 16 24.95 9.44 42.91
N SER A 17 24.95 10.64 43.50
CA SER A 17 26.12 11.09 44.27
C SER A 17 25.76 12.09 45.37
N GLN A 18 25.57 11.60 46.60
CA GLN A 18 25.85 12.40 47.81
C GLN A 18 26.34 11.50 48.94
N SER A 19 27.59 11.69 49.33
CA SER A 19 28.05 11.81 50.72
C SER A 19 29.57 11.97 50.75
N ILE A 20 30.08 12.92 51.54
CA ILE A 20 31.09 12.72 52.59
C ILE A 20 31.38 14.08 53.26
N SER A 21 31.47 14.00 54.58
CA SER A 21 31.69 15.00 55.63
C SER A 21 33.07 15.65 55.63
N THR A 22 33.17 16.84 56.22
CA THR A 22 34.34 17.26 57.01
C THR A 22 33.86 18.06 58.22
N ASP A 23 34.19 17.54 59.40
CA ASP A 23 34.03 18.19 60.70
C ASP A 23 34.93 19.44 60.82
N GLU A 24 34.41 20.52 61.39
CA GLU A 24 35.24 21.53 62.04
C GLU A 24 34.55 22.06 63.30
N ILE A 25 35.20 21.87 64.44
CA ILE A 25 34.70 22.16 65.78
C ILE A 25 34.81 23.68 66.03
N LEU A 26 33.68 24.36 66.30
CA LEU A 26 33.66 25.72 66.85
C LEU A 26 33.28 25.71 68.34
N PRO A 27 33.91 26.55 69.18
CA PRO A 27 33.84 26.48 70.64
C PRO A 27 32.48 26.89 71.21
N SER A 28 32.11 26.22 72.31
CA SER A 28 30.90 26.44 73.09
C SER A 28 30.88 27.81 73.76
N HIS A 29 29.73 28.47 73.69
CA HIS A 29 29.35 29.74 74.33
C HIS A 29 29.69 31.04 73.58
N LEU A 30 29.11 31.23 72.39
CA LEU A 30 28.96 32.56 71.79
C LEU A 30 27.51 32.82 71.38
N ASN A 31 26.97 33.90 71.94
CA ASN A 31 25.65 34.44 71.61
C ASN A 31 25.81 35.44 70.46
N TYR A 32 25.44 35.07 69.25
CA TYR A 32 25.50 35.98 68.10
C TYR A 32 24.13 36.62 67.89
N THR A 33 24.07 37.96 67.88
CA THR A 33 22.84 38.69 67.55
C THR A 33 23.02 39.38 66.20
N PHE A 34 22.22 39.02 65.23
CA PHE A 34 22.22 39.60 63.90
C PHE A 34 20.90 40.31 63.66
N THR A 35 20.94 41.50 63.05
CA THR A 35 19.75 42.24 62.65
C THR A 35 19.88 42.58 61.17
N THR A 36 18.89 42.17 60.38
CA THR A 36 18.83 42.54 58.96
C THR A 36 17.54 43.30 58.69
N VAL A 37 17.66 44.43 57.99
CA VAL A 37 16.51 45.21 57.50
C VAL A 37 16.12 44.60 56.16
N LEU A 38 14.98 43.91 56.12
CA LEU A 38 14.64 43.06 54.99
C LEU A 38 13.97 43.81 53.83
N THR A 39 13.37 44.99 54.04
CA THR A 39 12.96 45.98 53.00
C THR A 39 12.02 47.08 53.54
N PRO A 40 11.96 48.28 52.91
CA PRO A 40 10.81 49.19 52.99
C PRO A 40 9.69 48.69 52.08
N VAL A 41 8.45 48.67 52.58
CA VAL A 41 7.30 48.14 51.85
C VAL A 41 6.17 49.16 51.81
N LYS A 42 5.68 49.46 50.61
CA LYS A 42 4.61 50.43 50.36
C LYS A 42 3.26 49.73 50.30
N ASP A 43 2.33 50.12 51.17
CA ASP A 43 0.95 49.66 51.08
C ASP A 43 0.23 50.41 49.95
N LYS A 44 -0.02 49.73 48.82
CA LYS A 44 -0.73 50.33 47.66
C LYS A 44 -2.14 50.83 48.02
N SER A 45 -2.76 50.32 49.09
CA SER A 45 -4.12 50.71 49.50
C SER A 45 -4.18 51.93 50.43
N SER A 46 -3.11 52.22 51.17
CA SER A 46 -3.07 53.32 52.15
C SER A 46 -1.96 54.35 51.91
N GLY A 47 -1.05 54.08 50.96
CA GLY A 47 0.10 54.93 50.65
C GLY A 47 1.20 54.95 51.72
N SER A 48 1.03 54.26 52.86
CA SER A 48 2.03 54.21 53.93
C SER A 48 3.20 53.31 53.57
N VAL A 49 4.42 53.78 53.84
CA VAL A 49 5.66 53.00 53.75
C VAL A 49 6.02 52.51 55.14
N GLY A 50 6.13 51.19 55.31
CA GLY A 50 6.57 50.57 56.55
C GLY A 50 7.88 49.81 56.37
N ASN A 51 8.65 49.67 57.45
CA ASN A 51 9.91 48.94 57.47
C ASN A 51 9.75 47.62 58.21
N PHE A 52 10.35 46.58 57.65
CA PHE A 52 10.41 45.25 58.23
C PHE A 52 11.85 44.91 58.63
N THR A 53 12.04 44.55 59.90
CA THR A 53 13.33 44.07 60.40
C THR A 53 13.17 42.67 60.99
N PHE A 54 14.07 41.78 60.59
CA PHE A 54 14.19 40.45 61.16
C PHE A 54 15.54 40.39 61.88
N SER A 55 15.46 40.24 63.19
CA SER A 55 16.62 40.05 64.05
C SER A 55 16.58 38.64 64.60
N TRP A 56 17.73 38.00 64.72
CA TRP A 56 17.82 36.69 65.33
C TRP A 56 19.07 36.56 66.19
N LYS A 57 18.98 35.62 67.12
CA LYS A 57 20.01 35.28 68.07
C LYS A 57 20.08 33.76 68.21
N LEU A 58 21.25 33.20 67.96
CA LEU A 58 21.53 31.81 68.31
C LEU A 58 22.03 31.75 69.75
N ILE A 59 21.50 30.79 70.51
CA ILE A 59 21.82 30.54 71.91
C ILE A 59 22.27 29.09 72.03
N ASP A 60 23.35 28.85 72.79
CA ASP A 60 23.92 27.53 73.04
C ASP A 60 24.33 26.74 71.78
N VAL A 61 24.89 27.47 70.79
CA VAL A 61 25.39 26.93 69.51
C VAL A 61 26.30 25.71 69.72
N GLY A 62 26.03 24.62 68.98
CA GLY A 62 26.82 23.39 69.03
C GLY A 62 26.49 22.46 70.20
N THR A 63 25.38 22.70 70.91
CA THR A 63 24.90 21.83 72.01
C THR A 63 23.52 21.25 71.70
N ASN A 64 23.11 20.19 72.42
CA ASN A 64 21.78 19.59 72.30
C ASN A 64 20.61 20.54 72.71
N SER A 65 20.93 21.73 73.22
CA SER A 65 20.00 22.80 73.60
C SER A 65 20.10 24.05 72.72
N GLU A 66 20.75 23.96 71.55
CA GLU A 66 20.83 25.08 70.61
C GLU A 66 19.42 25.60 70.26
N SER A 67 19.22 26.90 70.43
CA SER A 67 17.94 27.54 70.15
C SER A 67 18.12 28.82 69.33
N LEU A 68 17.29 28.98 68.30
CA LEU A 68 17.19 30.20 67.51
C LEU A 68 16.07 31.06 68.09
N GLN A 69 16.44 32.15 68.75
CA GLN A 69 15.50 33.21 69.08
C GLN A 69 15.44 34.20 67.92
N PHE A 70 14.24 34.61 67.52
CA PHE A 70 14.09 35.65 66.51
C PHE A 70 13.06 36.68 66.92
N LEU A 71 13.32 37.92 66.55
CA LEU A 71 12.45 39.06 66.73
C LEU A 71 12.09 39.60 65.35
N LEU A 72 10.79 39.66 65.09
CA LEU A 72 10.26 40.28 63.90
C LEU A 72 9.59 41.60 64.23
N THR A 73 10.14 42.69 63.70
CA THR A 73 9.61 44.03 63.92
C THR A 73 9.00 44.57 62.65
N LEU A 74 7.74 44.99 62.76
CA LEU A 74 6.97 45.68 61.72
C LEU A 74 6.73 47.11 62.19
N SER A 75 7.19 48.10 61.43
CA SER A 75 7.10 49.52 61.79
C SER A 75 6.55 50.36 60.62
N GLY A 76 5.88 51.48 60.90
CA GLY A 76 5.42 52.44 59.87
C GLY A 76 4.02 52.20 59.27
N PHE A 77 3.29 51.18 59.71
CA PHE A 77 1.91 50.91 59.26
C PHE A 77 0.87 51.49 60.22
N ARG A 78 -0.12 52.24 59.72
CA ARG A 78 -1.11 52.98 60.55
C ARG A 78 -2.31 52.15 61.04
N ASN A 79 -2.57 50.96 60.48
CA ASN A 79 -3.69 50.10 60.90
C ASN A 79 -3.40 48.61 60.64
N PHE A 80 -3.12 47.84 61.69
CA PHE A 80 -2.86 46.40 61.60
C PHE A 80 -3.99 45.51 62.15
N SER A 81 -5.15 46.09 62.47
CA SER A 81 -6.25 45.44 63.21
C SER A 81 -6.80 44.13 62.61
N LYS A 82 -6.44 43.82 61.36
CA LYS A 82 -6.72 42.52 60.72
C LYS A 82 -5.54 41.97 59.89
N GLY A 83 -4.34 42.53 59.98
CA GLY A 83 -3.18 42.11 59.18
C GLY A 83 -2.53 40.80 59.65
N TRP A 84 -1.81 40.12 58.75
CA TRP A 84 -0.95 38.99 59.09
C TRP A 84 0.41 39.08 58.39
N ALA A 85 1.45 38.56 59.04
CA ALA A 85 2.77 38.35 58.47
C ALA A 85 3.18 36.89 58.72
N GLY A 86 3.92 36.27 57.80
CA GLY A 86 4.35 34.90 57.92
C GLY A 86 5.78 34.70 57.45
N ILE A 87 6.52 33.82 58.11
CA ILE A 87 7.87 33.41 57.73
C ILE A 87 7.90 31.90 57.63
N GLY A 88 8.38 31.39 56.50
CA GLY A 88 8.54 29.98 56.21
C GLY A 88 10.02 29.64 56.07
N PHE A 89 10.39 28.47 56.58
CA PHE A 89 11.77 27.98 56.60
C PHE A 89 11.92 26.86 55.56
N GLY A 90 12.00 27.24 54.28
CA GLY A 90 12.22 26.33 53.15
C GLY A 90 12.10 27.02 51.80
N LYS A 91 11.99 26.23 50.71
CA LYS A 91 12.05 26.74 49.32
C LYS A 91 10.73 27.26 48.77
N ASP A 92 9.60 26.82 49.31
CA ASP A 92 8.26 27.31 48.96
C ASP A 92 7.29 27.25 50.15
N MET A 93 6.26 28.09 50.14
CA MET A 93 5.28 28.16 51.24
C MET A 93 4.41 26.90 51.40
N ARG A 94 4.40 25.98 50.42
CA ARG A 94 3.53 24.78 50.45
C ARG A 94 4.18 23.60 51.18
N THR A 95 5.51 23.57 51.19
CA THR A 95 6.32 22.48 51.76
C THR A 95 7.17 22.92 52.96
N SER A 96 7.22 24.22 53.23
CA SER A 96 8.00 24.75 54.35
C SER A 96 7.18 24.76 55.62
N GLU A 97 7.85 24.51 56.76
CA GLU A 97 7.32 24.86 58.07
C GLU A 97 7.28 26.38 58.18
N PHE A 98 6.19 26.93 58.71
CA PHE A 98 6.02 28.38 58.76
C PHE A 98 5.37 28.86 60.05
N VAL A 99 5.70 30.10 60.42
CA VAL A 99 5.16 30.82 61.56
C VAL A 99 4.35 32.00 61.02
N ILE A 100 3.08 32.11 61.42
CA ILE A 100 2.20 33.23 61.09
C ILE A 100 1.93 34.06 62.34
N LEU A 101 2.16 35.35 62.21
CA LEU A 101 1.82 36.38 63.19
C LEU A 101 0.55 37.09 62.73
N LYS A 102 -0.47 37.14 63.57
CA LYS A 102 -1.72 37.87 63.31
C LYS A 102 -2.06 38.76 64.49
N GLN A 103 -2.40 40.02 64.26
CA GLN A 103 -2.94 40.89 65.31
C GLN A 103 -4.47 40.75 65.36
N SER A 104 -5.00 40.52 66.57
CA SER A 104 -6.45 40.47 66.79
C SER A 104 -7.04 41.89 66.82
N PRO A 105 -8.35 42.03 66.58
CA PRO A 105 -9.03 43.33 66.64
C PRO A 105 -8.90 44.06 68.00
N ALA A 106 -8.61 43.32 69.08
CA ALA A 106 -8.38 43.84 70.42
C ALA A 106 -6.92 44.22 70.70
N GLY A 107 -6.05 44.25 69.69
CA GLY A 107 -4.63 44.58 69.82
C GLY A 107 -3.73 43.43 70.26
N VAL A 108 -4.28 42.28 70.66
CA VAL A 108 -3.52 41.09 71.08
C VAL A 108 -2.92 40.38 69.87
N THR A 109 -1.61 40.17 69.84
CA THR A 109 -0.89 39.41 68.79
C THR A 109 -0.98 37.91 69.06
N SER A 110 -1.50 37.13 68.10
CA SER A 110 -1.49 35.67 68.14
C SER A 110 -0.42 35.11 67.20
N VAL A 111 0.47 34.28 67.73
CA VAL A 111 1.42 33.46 66.95
C VAL A 111 0.73 32.13 66.63
N LYS A 112 0.79 31.70 65.37
CA LYS A 112 0.35 30.38 64.94
C LYS A 112 1.48 29.69 64.19
N GLU A 113 1.89 28.53 64.70
CA GLU A 113 2.92 27.69 64.11
C GLU A 113 2.25 26.60 63.25
N HIS A 114 2.87 26.26 62.13
CA HIS A 114 2.41 25.18 61.27
C HIS A 114 3.55 24.22 60.92
N MET A 115 3.31 22.94 61.18
CA MET A 115 4.19 21.83 60.81
C MET A 115 3.65 21.18 59.54
N TYR A 116 4.53 20.94 58.56
CA TYR A 116 4.15 20.26 57.33
C TYR A 116 3.82 18.78 57.64
N VAL A 117 2.55 18.38 57.48
CA VAL A 117 2.13 16.97 57.57
C VAL A 117 1.94 16.44 56.16
N PRO A 118 2.75 15.46 55.70
CA PRO A 118 2.63 14.91 54.37
C PRO A 118 1.45 13.92 54.34
N ASN A 119 0.23 14.42 54.13
CA ASN A 119 -0.84 13.80 53.33
C ASN A 119 -2.22 14.38 53.66
N ASN A 120 -3.00 14.53 52.59
CA ASN A 120 -4.41 14.95 52.47
C ASN A 120 -4.69 16.45 52.36
N TYR A 121 -5.26 16.78 51.20
CA TYR A 121 -5.90 18.03 50.80
C TYR A 121 -6.60 18.75 51.97
N GLY A 122 -6.00 19.86 52.40
CA GLY A 122 -6.60 20.80 53.34
C GLY A 122 -5.65 21.21 54.48
N LEU A 123 -5.30 22.49 54.51
CA LEU A 123 -4.65 23.13 55.67
C LEU A 123 -5.55 22.96 56.90
N LYS A 124 -5.18 22.08 57.83
CA LYS A 124 -5.85 21.96 59.14
C LYS A 124 -5.03 22.71 60.18
N LEU A 125 -5.60 23.78 60.74
CA LEU A 125 -4.99 24.59 61.80
C LEU A 125 -5.14 23.85 63.14
N THR A 126 -4.09 23.17 63.59
CA THR A 126 -4.02 22.61 64.95
C THR A 126 -3.37 23.63 65.88
N LYS A 127 -3.99 23.89 67.03
CA LYS A 127 -3.44 24.72 68.10
C LYS A 127 -2.54 23.82 68.95
N SER A 128 -1.26 23.70 68.60
CA SER A 128 -0.29 22.96 69.43
C SER A 128 0.13 23.83 70.61
N THR A 129 0.00 23.30 71.83
CA THR A 129 0.50 23.89 73.08
C THR A 129 1.88 23.36 73.47
N ASP A 130 2.48 22.48 72.65
CA ASP A 130 3.80 21.90 72.91
C ASP A 130 4.86 22.52 71.97
N LEU A 131 5.94 23.04 72.58
CA LEU A 131 7.14 23.56 71.94
C LEU A 131 7.78 22.46 71.07
N ASN A 132 7.60 22.53 69.76
CA ASN A 132 8.19 21.58 68.83
C ASN A 132 9.42 22.15 68.11
N ARG A 133 10.47 21.32 68.04
CA ARG A 133 11.76 21.61 67.39
C ARG A 133 11.57 21.72 65.87
N MET A 134 11.77 22.91 65.31
CA MET A 134 11.80 23.15 63.86
C MET A 134 13.14 22.66 63.28
N SER A 135 13.15 22.01 62.12
CA SER A 135 14.41 21.53 61.51
C SER A 135 15.09 22.66 60.76
N LEU A 136 16.08 23.29 61.39
CA LEU A 136 16.84 24.42 60.84
C LEU A 136 18.29 24.02 60.58
N ASN A 137 18.82 24.42 59.43
CA ASN A 137 20.24 24.33 59.15
C ASN A 137 20.93 25.61 59.69
N THR A 138 21.56 25.52 60.85
CA THR A 138 22.21 26.66 61.53
C THR A 138 23.65 26.89 61.08
N GLU A 139 24.34 25.85 60.61
CA GLU A 139 25.73 25.90 60.13
C GLU A 139 25.84 26.27 58.64
N GLY A 140 24.83 25.91 57.86
CA GLY A 140 24.74 26.17 56.42
C GLY A 140 23.78 27.29 56.04
N PHE A 141 23.56 27.40 54.72
CA PHE A 141 22.59 28.33 54.15
C PHE A 141 21.16 27.74 54.26
N GLN A 142 20.34 28.30 55.15
CA GLN A 142 18.92 28.02 55.27
C GLN A 142 18.10 28.83 54.26
N SER A 143 17.26 28.17 53.46
CA SER A 143 16.27 28.86 52.63
C SER A 143 15.12 29.36 53.48
N MET A 144 14.74 30.61 53.27
CA MET A 144 13.63 31.27 53.96
C MET A 144 12.74 32.01 52.97
N ILE A 145 11.47 32.09 53.30
CA ILE A 145 10.48 32.81 52.52
C ILE A 145 9.57 33.57 53.46
N TRP A 146 9.34 34.86 53.23
CA TRP A 146 8.45 35.67 54.08
C TRP A 146 7.26 36.17 53.27
N ALA A 147 6.10 36.37 53.89
CA ALA A 147 4.86 36.91 53.29
C ALA A 147 4.19 37.90 54.26
N TYR A 148 3.41 38.86 53.75
CA TYR A 148 2.54 39.68 54.61
C TYR A 148 1.28 40.17 53.88
N LYS A 149 0.23 40.53 54.63
CA LYS A 149 -0.97 41.20 54.13
C LYS A 149 -1.53 42.20 55.15
N PRO A 150 -1.65 43.50 54.81
CA PRO A 150 -2.10 44.53 55.75
C PRO A 150 -3.64 44.60 55.93
N ASN A 151 -4.45 44.20 54.92
CA ASN A 151 -5.91 44.27 54.98
C ASN A 151 -6.60 42.91 54.70
N SER A 152 -7.22 42.32 55.72
CA SER A 152 -7.84 40.97 55.71
C SER A 152 -9.35 40.97 55.44
N ALA A 153 -10.02 42.12 55.37
CA ALA A 153 -11.48 42.18 55.18
C ALA A 153 -11.97 41.55 53.86
N LEU A 154 -11.16 41.56 52.81
CA LEU A 154 -11.44 40.89 51.53
C LEU A 154 -11.24 39.37 51.55
N ASN A 155 -10.98 38.77 52.71
CA ASN A 155 -10.62 37.35 52.84
C ASN A 155 -11.29 36.71 54.07
N ALA A 156 -12.57 37.01 54.29
CA ALA A 156 -13.35 36.47 55.40
C ALA A 156 -13.41 34.93 55.42
N ASN A 157 -13.19 34.28 54.27
CA ASN A 157 -13.27 32.83 54.11
C ASN A 157 -11.92 32.11 54.21
N GLY A 158 -10.81 32.80 54.47
CA GLY A 158 -9.50 32.17 54.74
C GLY A 158 -8.88 31.41 53.57
N VAL A 159 -9.29 31.66 52.33
CA VAL A 159 -8.88 30.86 51.16
C VAL A 159 -7.62 31.43 50.46
N HIS A 160 -7.21 32.67 50.76
CA HIS A 160 -6.19 33.37 49.97
C HIS A 160 -4.94 33.80 50.77
N PHE A 161 -3.78 33.19 50.50
CA PHE A 161 -2.47 33.78 50.79
C PHE A 161 -2.10 34.70 49.62
N ASN A 162 -2.26 36.02 49.76
CA ASN A 162 -1.70 36.95 48.77
C ASN A 162 -0.30 37.38 49.22
N TYR A 163 0.60 37.38 48.26
CA TYR A 163 2.04 37.55 48.36
C TYR A 163 2.51 38.78 47.57
N HIS A 164 3.76 39.19 47.79
CA HIS A 164 4.50 40.37 47.32
C HIS A 164 4.10 41.00 46.00
N GLY A 165 4.31 42.32 45.90
CA GLY A 165 3.97 43.19 44.77
C GLY A 165 4.23 42.59 43.40
N ASP A 166 3.49 43.10 42.41
CA ASP A 166 3.48 42.59 41.03
C ASP A 166 4.88 42.29 40.49
N ASN A 167 5.00 41.17 39.79
CA ASN A 167 6.29 40.72 39.24
C ASN A 167 6.92 41.82 38.39
N GLY A 168 8.07 42.32 38.85
CA GLY A 168 8.79 43.37 38.14
C GLY A 168 8.15 44.74 38.26
N ASP A 169 7.46 45.03 39.38
CA ASP A 169 7.11 46.40 39.76
C ASP A 169 8.37 47.27 39.67
N PRO A 170 8.45 48.22 38.72
CA PRO A 170 9.66 49.02 38.51
C PRO A 170 9.98 49.89 39.72
N ASP A 171 8.99 50.16 40.58
CA ASP A 171 9.13 50.94 41.80
C ASP A 171 9.55 50.10 43.01
N ASP A 172 9.52 48.76 42.92
CA ASP A 172 9.99 47.83 43.94
C ASP A 172 11.06 46.87 43.38
N PRO A 173 12.36 47.17 43.56
CA PRO A 173 13.45 46.33 43.07
C PRO A 173 13.50 44.95 43.74
N PHE A 174 12.75 44.73 44.83
CA PHE A 174 12.72 43.47 45.56
C PHE A 174 11.55 42.54 45.16
N SER A 175 10.61 43.03 44.35
CA SER A 175 9.46 42.26 43.83
C SER A 175 9.88 40.97 43.09
N LYS A 176 11.03 41.00 42.40
CA LYS A 176 11.58 39.88 41.60
C LYS A 176 12.05 38.69 42.43
N TYR A 177 12.32 38.90 43.72
CA TYR A 177 12.80 37.85 44.62
C TYR A 177 11.66 37.15 45.32
N HIS A 178 10.42 37.69 45.22
CA HIS A 178 9.24 37.07 45.81
C HIS A 178 9.59 36.64 47.24
N GLY A 179 10.10 37.57 48.05
CA GLY A 179 10.47 37.39 49.47
C GLY A 179 11.23 36.13 49.82
N SER A 180 11.92 35.52 48.84
CA SER A 180 12.80 34.38 49.04
C SER A 180 14.21 34.89 49.27
N PHE A 181 14.78 34.45 50.36
CA PHE A 181 16.15 34.76 50.73
C PHE A 181 16.77 33.53 51.38
N THR A 182 18.09 33.49 51.37
CA THR A 182 18.86 32.43 51.98
C THR A 182 19.69 33.05 53.08
N VAL A 183 19.55 32.55 54.30
CA VAL A 183 20.23 33.06 55.49
C VAL A 183 21.21 32.02 55.96
N ASN A 184 22.43 32.42 56.29
CA ASN A 184 23.29 31.63 57.14
C ASN A 184 23.23 32.22 58.56
N PHE A 185 22.67 31.46 59.50
CA PHE A 185 22.42 31.94 60.85
C PHE A 185 23.71 32.11 61.67
N SER A 186 24.77 31.35 61.35
CA SER A 186 26.06 31.38 62.06
C SER A 186 26.86 32.65 61.81
N ASN A 187 26.78 33.23 60.59
CA ASN A 187 27.58 34.38 60.18
C ASN A 187 26.74 35.63 59.79
N GLY A 188 25.42 35.52 59.85
CA GLY A 188 24.52 36.65 59.59
C GLY A 188 24.36 37.02 58.11
N LEU A 189 24.95 36.27 57.18
CA LEU A 189 24.88 36.57 55.75
C LEU A 189 23.49 36.26 55.18
N VAL A 190 22.95 37.20 54.42
CA VAL A 190 21.65 37.08 53.75
C VAL A 190 21.83 37.31 52.25
N PHE A 191 21.43 36.33 51.45
CA PHE A 191 21.41 36.43 49.99
C PHE A 191 19.97 36.43 49.48
N LEU A 192 19.61 37.41 48.66
CA LEU A 192 18.33 37.40 47.95
C LEU A 192 18.35 36.30 46.88
N ARG A 193 17.33 35.45 46.87
CA ARG A 193 17.25 34.33 45.92
C ARG A 193 16.37 34.73 44.75
N LEU A 194 16.97 34.87 43.56
CA LEU A 194 16.20 34.97 42.32
C LEU A 194 15.35 33.72 42.16
N ASN A 195 14.04 33.90 42.02
CA ASN A 195 13.14 32.77 41.76
C ASN A 195 13.36 32.30 40.30
N SER A 196 14.29 31.39 40.10
CA SER A 196 14.79 30.94 38.79
C SER A 196 13.82 30.05 38.00
N SER A 197 12.49 30.21 38.14
CA SER A 197 11.56 29.26 37.50
C SER A 197 10.35 29.86 36.77
N PHE A 198 10.05 31.16 36.87
CA PHE A 198 8.85 31.69 36.18
C PHE A 198 9.09 31.88 34.68
N LEU A 199 10.14 32.62 34.30
CA LEU A 199 10.48 32.87 32.89
C LEU A 199 10.73 31.56 32.11
N ALA A 200 11.44 30.60 32.71
CA ALA A 200 11.69 29.30 32.08
C ALA A 200 10.39 28.50 31.85
N LYS A 201 9.43 28.57 32.79
CA LYS A 201 8.11 27.96 32.63
C LYS A 201 7.26 28.67 31.58
N GLU A 202 7.34 30.01 31.48
CA GLU A 202 6.66 30.77 30.43
C GLU A 202 7.21 30.46 29.05
N ILE A 203 8.54 30.44 28.88
CA ILE A 203 9.19 30.07 27.60
C ILE A 203 8.87 28.63 27.23
N HIS A 204 8.92 27.70 28.19
CA HIS A 204 8.52 26.31 27.98
C HIS A 204 7.05 26.22 27.54
N GLY A 205 6.14 26.85 28.28
CA GLY A 205 4.71 26.83 28.01
C GLY A 205 4.36 27.43 26.65
N ALA A 206 4.91 28.60 26.32
CA ALA A 206 4.71 29.27 25.04
C ALA A 206 5.28 28.45 23.87
N GLY A 207 6.52 27.95 24.02
CA GLY A 207 7.16 27.12 23.00
C GLY A 207 6.42 25.81 22.73
N MET A 208 5.96 25.14 23.79
CA MET A 208 5.14 23.93 23.69
C MET A 208 3.77 24.22 23.06
N ALA A 209 3.11 25.32 23.43
CA ALA A 209 1.85 25.73 22.84
C ALA A 209 1.98 26.02 21.33
N ILE A 210 3.04 26.70 20.88
CA ILE A 210 3.31 26.93 19.44
C ILE A 210 3.49 25.60 18.70
N CYS A 211 4.25 24.66 19.26
CA CYS A 211 4.49 23.36 18.62
C CYS A 211 3.17 22.56 18.49
N PHE A 212 2.38 22.46 19.56
CA PHE A 212 1.21 21.59 19.62
C PHE A 212 -0.10 22.22 19.11
N LEU A 213 -0.29 23.53 19.23
CA LEU A 213 -1.51 24.22 18.80
C LEU A 213 -1.38 24.91 17.43
N ILE A 214 -0.16 25.06 16.89
CA ILE A 214 0.06 25.70 15.59
C ILE A 214 0.77 24.76 14.62
N LEU A 215 2.05 24.43 14.86
CA LEU A 215 2.88 23.72 13.87
C LEU A 215 2.33 22.32 13.53
N ILE A 216 2.03 21.51 14.54
CA ILE A 216 1.50 20.14 14.32
C ILE A 216 0.12 20.18 13.63
N PRO A 217 -0.86 20.97 14.08
CA PRO A 217 -2.15 21.11 13.37
C PRO A 217 -2.01 21.58 11.92
N VAL A 218 -1.15 22.55 11.62
CA VAL A 218 -0.85 22.99 10.24
C VAL A 218 -0.33 21.83 9.40
N ALA A 219 0.64 21.06 9.91
CA ALA A 219 1.20 19.91 9.21
C ALA A 219 0.17 18.81 8.94
N VAL A 220 -0.75 18.57 9.88
CA VAL A 220 -1.86 17.60 9.73
C VAL A 220 -2.88 18.09 8.71
N TYR A 221 -3.27 19.36 8.80
CA TYR A 221 -4.22 20.00 7.88
C TYR A 221 -3.72 19.93 6.44
N PHE A 222 -2.46 20.29 6.20
CA PHE A 222 -1.85 20.22 4.87
C PHE A 222 -1.79 18.79 4.33
N CYS A 223 -1.36 17.84 5.17
CA CYS A 223 -1.30 16.42 4.80
C CYS A 223 -2.68 15.83 4.52
N ARG A 224 -3.77 16.34 5.14
CA ARG A 224 -5.12 15.85 4.92
C ARG A 224 -5.74 16.39 3.63
N TYR A 225 -5.69 17.69 3.41
CA TYR A 225 -6.46 18.35 2.34
C TYR A 225 -5.65 18.68 1.08
N TYR A 226 -4.33 18.81 1.17
CA TYR A 226 -3.47 19.20 0.05
C TYR A 226 -2.64 18.05 -0.52
N LYS A 227 -3.11 16.79 -0.41
CA LYS A 227 -2.42 15.60 -0.96
C LYS A 227 -2.21 15.62 -2.48
N SER A 228 -2.96 16.44 -3.20
CA SER A 228 -2.80 16.61 -4.65
C SER A 228 -1.52 17.38 -5.03
N ASN A 229 -0.94 18.16 -4.10
CA ASN A 229 0.28 18.91 -4.35
C ASN A 229 1.50 17.99 -4.35
N PRO A 230 2.43 18.08 -5.33
CA PRO A 230 3.58 17.17 -5.41
C PRO A 230 4.48 17.22 -4.17
N ASN A 231 4.53 18.38 -3.51
CA ASN A 231 5.38 18.64 -2.36
C ASN A 231 4.67 18.40 -1.01
N TRP A 232 3.45 17.84 -1.00
CA TRP A 232 2.67 17.64 0.23
C TRP A 232 3.45 16.92 1.32
N PHE A 233 4.19 15.88 0.92
CA PHE A 233 4.97 15.06 1.84
C PHE A 233 6.16 15.83 2.42
N ILE A 234 6.84 16.64 1.58
CA ILE A 234 7.99 17.44 2.00
C ILE A 234 7.54 18.50 3.01
N VAL A 235 6.44 19.20 2.73
CA VAL A 235 5.87 20.20 3.65
C VAL A 235 5.48 19.55 4.98
N HIS A 236 4.80 18.40 4.93
CA HIS A 236 4.46 17.66 6.15
C HIS A 236 5.70 17.26 6.95
N LEU A 237 6.74 16.75 6.28
CA LEU A 237 7.97 16.33 6.93
C LEU A 237 8.72 17.50 7.58
N VAL A 238 8.91 18.60 6.85
CA VAL A 238 9.66 19.77 7.33
C VAL A 238 8.99 20.36 8.58
N ILE A 239 7.67 20.62 8.51
CA ILE A 239 6.95 21.21 9.65
C ILE A 239 6.97 20.27 10.86
N GLN A 240 6.80 18.95 10.66
CA GLN A 240 6.85 17.97 11.74
C GLN A 240 8.24 17.88 12.39
N VAL A 241 9.31 17.88 11.59
CA VAL A 241 10.69 17.86 12.12
C VAL A 241 10.97 19.15 12.91
N THR A 242 10.54 20.30 12.40
CA THR A 242 10.68 21.58 13.12
C THR A 242 9.92 21.55 14.45
N ALA A 243 8.67 21.06 14.46
CA ALA A 243 7.86 20.97 15.67
C ALA A 243 8.46 20.00 16.71
N ILE A 244 8.94 18.83 16.28
CA ILE A 244 9.58 17.85 17.17
C ILE A 244 10.89 18.40 17.74
N THR A 245 11.69 19.10 16.93
CA THR A 245 12.94 19.71 17.38
C THR A 245 12.67 20.79 18.42
N GLY A 246 11.72 21.70 18.15
CA GLY A 246 11.30 22.72 19.09
C GLY A 246 10.78 22.12 20.40
N MET A 247 9.90 21.12 20.32
CA MET A 247 9.38 20.40 21.49
C MET A 247 10.51 19.81 22.34
N LEU A 248 11.51 19.15 21.74
CA LEU A 248 12.65 18.60 22.48
C LEU A 248 13.48 19.70 23.15
N CYS A 249 13.73 20.83 22.48
CA CYS A 249 14.45 21.96 23.06
C CYS A 249 13.73 22.53 24.29
N PHE A 250 12.43 22.80 24.18
CA PHE A 250 11.64 23.33 25.31
C PHE A 250 11.44 22.31 26.42
N PHE A 251 11.38 21.02 26.11
CA PHE A 251 11.37 19.93 27.10
C PHE A 251 12.70 19.86 27.88
N ILE A 252 13.83 19.91 27.18
CA ILE A 252 15.16 19.92 27.83
C ILE A 252 15.32 21.16 28.71
N LEU A 253 14.90 22.34 28.22
CA LEU A 253 14.95 23.58 28.99
C LEU A 253 14.25 23.45 30.35
N ILE A 254 13.04 22.88 30.39
CA ILE A 254 12.30 22.76 31.65
C ILE A 254 12.87 21.68 32.57
N VAL A 255 13.35 20.55 32.02
CA VAL A 255 13.97 19.48 32.82
C VAL A 255 15.26 19.97 33.48
N LEU A 256 16.06 20.79 32.79
CA LEU A 256 17.27 21.39 33.37
C LEU A 256 16.97 22.48 34.40
N SER A 257 15.79 23.10 34.33
CA SER A 257 15.43 24.25 35.19
C SER A 257 14.53 23.88 36.37
N TYR A 258 13.81 22.76 36.32
CA TYR A 258 12.76 22.42 37.28
C TYR A 258 12.62 20.89 37.51
N ASN A 259 12.92 20.44 38.73
CA ASN A 259 13.04 19.01 39.10
C ASN A 259 11.82 18.43 39.87
N HIS A 260 10.59 18.91 39.64
CA HIS A 260 9.38 18.30 40.22
C HIS A 260 8.54 17.58 39.16
N LEU A 261 8.70 16.26 39.08
CA LEU A 261 8.06 15.39 38.07
C LEU A 261 6.72 14.77 38.52
N SER A 262 6.25 15.06 39.73
CA SER A 262 5.07 14.41 40.33
C SER A 262 3.71 15.01 39.95
N ALA A 263 3.68 16.08 39.15
CA ALA A 263 2.43 16.73 38.77
C ALA A 263 1.77 16.06 37.56
N ALA A 264 0.44 16.12 37.45
CA ALA A 264 -0.31 15.52 36.34
C ALA A 264 0.19 16.00 34.96
N HIS A 265 0.55 17.28 34.83
CA HIS A 265 1.15 17.85 33.63
C HIS A 265 2.50 17.21 33.30
N SER A 266 3.42 17.03 34.27
CA SER A 266 4.73 16.45 33.98
C SER A 266 4.63 14.96 33.59
N MET A 267 3.72 14.21 34.21
CA MET A 267 3.47 12.81 33.86
C MET A 267 2.89 12.67 32.44
N LEU A 268 1.83 13.42 32.12
CA LEU A 268 1.21 13.38 30.80
C LEU A 268 2.18 13.88 29.71
N GLY A 269 3.01 14.89 30.02
CA GLY A 269 4.05 15.40 29.14
C GLY A 269 5.07 14.32 28.73
N LEU A 270 5.55 13.52 29.69
CA LEU A 270 6.49 12.41 29.41
C LEU A 270 5.86 11.33 28.52
N VAL A 271 4.59 11.00 28.76
CA VAL A 271 3.84 10.05 27.92
C VAL A 271 3.71 10.59 26.49
N ILE A 272 3.36 11.87 26.32
CA ILE A 272 3.23 12.50 24.99
C ILE A 272 4.57 12.51 24.25
N VAL A 273 5.69 12.86 24.90
CA VAL A 273 7.02 12.84 24.26
C VAL A 273 7.38 11.43 23.79
N SER A 274 7.03 10.41 24.57
CA SER A 274 7.23 9.00 24.18
C SER A 274 6.38 8.63 22.96
N LEU A 275 5.09 9.01 22.96
CA LEU A 275 4.19 8.77 21.84
C LEU A 275 4.63 9.48 20.56
N VAL A 276 5.14 10.72 20.66
CA VAL A 276 5.68 11.46 19.50
C VAL A 276 6.88 10.72 18.88
N THR A 277 7.73 10.11 19.71
CA THR A 277 8.85 9.29 19.24
C THR A 277 8.36 8.07 18.45
N PHE A 278 7.35 7.36 18.98
CA PHE A 278 6.72 6.25 18.26
C PHE A 278 6.03 6.70 16.97
N GLN A 279 5.33 7.84 16.99
CA GLN A 279 4.66 8.42 15.83
C GLN A 279 5.63 8.72 14.68
N ALA A 280 6.80 9.30 15.00
CA ALA A 280 7.88 9.55 14.03
C ALA A 280 8.47 8.23 13.48
N GLY A 281 8.62 7.22 14.35
CA GLY A 281 9.00 5.86 13.95
C GLY A 281 8.01 5.26 12.96
N PHE A 282 6.71 5.23 13.28
CA PHE A 282 5.67 4.70 12.41
C PHE A 282 5.59 5.44 11.07
N GLY A 283 5.77 6.77 11.06
CA GLY A 283 5.85 7.55 9.82
C GLY A 283 7.03 7.14 8.94
N SER A 284 8.20 6.95 9.54
CA SER A 284 9.42 6.51 8.84
C SER A 284 9.28 5.10 8.28
N PHE A 285 8.74 4.15 9.06
CA PHE A 285 8.51 2.78 8.61
C PHE A 285 7.42 2.70 7.54
N THR A 286 6.38 3.55 7.61
CA THR A 286 5.35 3.62 6.56
C THR A 286 5.96 4.05 5.22
N ARG A 287 6.90 5.00 5.23
CA ARG A 287 7.65 5.39 4.02
C ARG A 287 8.50 4.23 3.47
N LEU A 288 9.22 3.51 4.33
CA LEU A 288 9.98 2.33 3.92
C LEU A 288 9.07 1.21 3.40
N GLY A 289 7.89 1.05 4.00
CA GLY A 289 6.84 0.13 3.55
C GLY A 289 6.25 0.50 2.19
N MET A 290 6.17 1.79 1.82
CA MET A 290 5.82 2.22 0.46
C MET A 290 6.88 1.86 -0.58
N ILE A 291 8.14 1.66 -0.15
CA ILE A 291 9.26 1.27 -1.00
C ILE A 291 9.32 -0.26 -1.14
N ARG A 292 8.98 -1.01 -0.08
CA ARG A 292 8.95 -2.49 -0.08
C ARG A 292 7.63 -3.04 -0.62
N LYS A 293 7.65 -4.31 -1.07
CA LYS A 293 6.54 -4.95 -1.78
C LYS A 293 5.44 -5.55 -0.87
N ASP A 294 5.61 -5.48 0.46
CA ASP A 294 4.69 -6.10 1.41
C ASP A 294 3.54 -5.16 1.81
N ARG A 295 2.33 -5.52 1.38
CA ARG A 295 1.09 -4.74 1.53
C ARG A 295 0.45 -4.88 2.91
N THR A 296 0.69 -5.99 3.61
CA THR A 296 0.03 -6.28 4.91
C THR A 296 0.62 -5.41 6.00
N SER A 297 1.94 -5.43 6.12
CA SER A 297 2.72 -4.58 7.01
C SER A 297 2.49 -3.08 6.74
N TYR A 298 2.36 -2.68 5.46
CA TYR A 298 2.08 -1.29 5.09
C TYR A 298 0.72 -0.79 5.62
N LYS A 299 -0.36 -1.58 5.48
CA LYS A 299 -1.69 -1.18 5.96
C LYS A 299 -1.72 -1.05 7.49
N PHE A 300 -1.08 -1.98 8.19
CA PHE A 300 -0.99 -1.97 9.64
C PHE A 300 -0.21 -0.75 10.17
N LEU A 301 0.99 -0.49 9.63
CA LEU A 301 1.81 0.66 10.02
C LEU A 301 1.11 2.00 9.76
N LYS A 302 0.37 2.12 8.65
CA LYS A 302 -0.43 3.30 8.34
C LYS A 302 -1.56 3.51 9.34
N CYS A 303 -2.22 2.43 9.77
CA CYS A 303 -3.26 2.49 10.79
C CYS A 303 -2.67 2.96 12.13
N LEU A 304 -1.53 2.41 12.53
CA LEU A 304 -0.82 2.84 13.75
C LEU A 304 -0.48 4.32 13.67
N HIS A 305 0.19 4.78 12.60
CA HIS A 305 0.56 6.18 12.42
C HIS A 305 -0.65 7.13 12.46
N TRP A 306 -1.79 6.74 11.89
CA TRP A 306 -3.01 7.56 11.94
C TRP A 306 -3.62 7.57 13.34
N GLY A 307 -3.72 6.41 13.99
CA GLY A 307 -4.29 6.28 15.34
C GLY A 307 -3.47 7.03 16.38
N THR A 308 -2.15 6.78 16.44
CA THR A 308 -1.28 7.44 17.42
C THR A 308 -1.17 8.95 17.20
N GLY A 309 -1.14 9.41 15.94
CA GLY A 309 -1.17 10.84 15.63
C GLY A 309 -2.44 11.54 16.10
N THR A 310 -3.60 10.88 15.98
CA THR A 310 -4.88 11.41 16.45
C THR A 310 -4.92 11.49 17.97
N THR A 311 -4.44 10.45 18.66
CA THR A 311 -4.35 10.45 20.12
C THR A 311 -3.47 11.59 20.63
N ILE A 312 -2.29 11.80 20.02
CA ILE A 312 -1.38 12.89 20.39
C ILE A 312 -2.05 14.26 20.24
N MET A 313 -2.79 14.51 19.17
CA MET A 313 -3.49 15.79 18.94
C MET A 313 -4.52 16.11 20.03
N LEU A 314 -5.27 15.10 20.47
CA LEU A 314 -6.28 15.27 21.52
C LEU A 314 -5.63 15.46 22.89
N THR A 315 -4.66 14.60 23.25
CA THR A 315 -4.00 14.66 24.56
C THR A 315 -3.08 15.88 24.70
N SER A 316 -2.46 16.36 23.61
CA SER A 316 -1.64 17.58 23.64
C SER A 316 -2.47 18.83 23.90
N SER A 317 -3.69 18.91 23.36
CA SER A 317 -4.60 20.04 23.61
C SER A 317 -4.96 20.13 25.10
N VAL A 318 -5.20 18.99 25.74
CA VAL A 318 -5.43 18.89 27.20
C VAL A 318 -4.15 19.22 27.98
N GLN A 319 -3.00 18.72 27.54
CA GLN A 319 -1.71 18.98 28.17
C GLN A 319 -1.35 20.47 28.21
N VAL A 320 -1.64 21.20 27.12
CA VAL A 320 -1.46 22.67 27.08
C VAL A 320 -2.41 23.36 28.06
N ALA A 321 -3.67 22.93 28.15
CA ALA A 321 -4.61 23.46 29.16
C ALA A 321 -4.12 23.24 30.59
N LEU A 322 -3.59 22.04 30.90
CA LEU A 322 -2.98 21.77 32.21
C LEU A 322 -1.75 22.65 32.47
N GLY A 323 -0.95 22.93 31.44
CA GLY A 323 0.20 23.83 31.54
C GLY A 323 -0.23 25.28 31.80
N ILE A 324 -1.29 25.75 31.13
CA ILE A 324 -1.87 27.07 31.38
C ILE A 324 -2.43 27.12 32.80
N ASP A 325 -3.15 26.10 33.28
CA ASP A 325 -3.70 26.07 34.64
C ASP A 325 -2.60 26.11 35.72
N MET A 326 -1.41 25.58 35.45
CA MET A 326 -0.26 25.70 36.36
C MET A 326 0.31 27.12 36.45
N LEU A 327 0.24 27.91 35.37
CA LEU A 327 0.74 29.29 35.32
C LEU A 327 -0.34 30.31 35.69
N PHE A 328 -1.57 30.07 35.22
CA PHE A 328 -2.75 30.90 35.32
C PHE A 328 -3.96 30.02 35.69
N PRO A 329 -4.09 29.65 36.98
CA PRO A 329 -5.14 28.73 37.44
C PRO A 329 -6.54 29.22 37.10
N TRP A 330 -7.38 28.31 36.62
CA TRP A 330 -8.75 28.62 36.21
C TRP A 330 -9.57 29.27 37.34
N SER A 331 -9.35 28.83 38.58
CA SER A 331 -10.02 29.34 39.78
C SER A 331 -9.75 30.81 40.08
N ASN A 332 -8.68 31.39 39.53
CA ASN A 332 -8.26 32.78 39.76
C ASN A 332 -8.42 33.67 38.50
N THR A 333 -9.14 33.21 37.48
CA THR A 333 -9.28 33.85 36.16
C THR A 333 -9.86 35.27 36.18
N VAL A 334 -10.63 35.63 37.22
CA VAL A 334 -11.28 36.95 37.34
C VAL A 334 -10.28 38.09 37.53
N LEU A 335 -9.04 37.82 37.95
CA LEU A 335 -8.03 38.87 38.22
C LEU A 335 -6.80 38.80 37.31
N ARG A 336 -6.40 37.62 36.79
CA ARG A 336 -5.22 37.46 35.91
C ARG A 336 -5.33 36.20 35.04
N GLY A 337 -5.00 36.30 33.75
CA GLY A 337 -4.87 35.15 32.84
C GLY A 337 -6.11 34.80 32.01
N ILE A 338 -7.22 35.54 32.12
CA ILE A 338 -8.41 35.35 31.28
C ILE A 338 -8.09 35.50 29.78
N GLU A 339 -7.18 36.42 29.43
CA GLU A 339 -6.73 36.66 28.06
C GLU A 339 -6.09 35.41 27.43
N ILE A 340 -5.32 34.65 28.21
CA ILE A 340 -4.61 33.45 27.75
C ILE A 340 -5.59 32.29 27.54
N TRP A 341 -6.58 32.14 28.44
CA TRP A 341 -7.64 31.16 28.28
C TRP A 341 -8.55 31.49 27.08
N ILE A 342 -8.89 32.76 26.88
CA ILE A 342 -9.63 33.22 25.68
C ILE A 342 -8.84 32.88 24.42
N LEU A 343 -7.52 33.17 24.41
CA LEU A 343 -6.65 32.83 23.28
C LEU A 343 -6.63 31.33 23.00
N TYR A 344 -6.48 30.49 24.03
CA TYR A 344 -6.50 29.03 23.91
C TYR A 344 -7.79 28.51 23.27
N PHE A 345 -8.95 28.92 23.80
CA PHE A 345 -10.24 28.50 23.24
C PHE A 345 -10.47 29.07 21.84
N SER A 346 -10.01 30.28 21.57
CA SER A 346 -10.09 30.90 20.24
C SER A 346 -9.30 30.10 19.19
N ILE A 347 -8.07 29.69 19.51
CA ILE A 347 -7.23 28.88 18.62
C ILE A 347 -7.86 27.50 18.38
N LEU A 348 -8.37 26.84 19.43
CA LEU A 348 -9.04 25.54 19.28
C LEU A 348 -10.33 25.64 18.45
N SER A 349 -11.14 26.66 18.70
CA SER A 349 -12.37 26.93 17.94
C SER A 349 -12.06 27.22 16.47
N MET A 350 -11.02 28.04 16.20
CA MET A 350 -10.54 28.30 14.85
C MET A 350 -10.16 27.01 14.12
N TRP A 351 -9.37 26.14 14.75
CA TRP A 351 -9.00 24.85 14.14
C TRP A 351 -10.21 23.95 13.93
N PHE A 352 -11.09 23.83 14.92
CA PHE A 352 -12.30 23.02 14.81
C PHE A 352 -13.18 23.49 13.64
N LEU A 353 -13.45 24.79 13.55
CA LEU A 353 -14.20 25.38 12.45
C LEU A 353 -13.50 25.18 11.12
N LEU A 354 -12.19 25.40 11.03
CA LEU A 354 -11.43 25.20 9.81
C LEU A 354 -11.50 23.74 9.34
N PHE A 355 -11.25 22.77 10.21
CA PHE A 355 -11.34 21.34 9.86
C PHE A 355 -12.78 20.93 9.49
N ALA A 356 -13.79 21.42 10.21
CA ALA A 356 -15.19 21.08 9.95
C ALA A 356 -15.67 21.66 8.62
N THR A 357 -15.46 22.96 8.39
CA THR A 357 -15.85 23.65 7.15
C THR A 357 -15.17 23.05 5.93
N THR A 358 -13.87 22.75 6.03
CA THR A 358 -13.11 22.15 4.93
C THR A 358 -13.46 20.69 4.69
N GLU A 359 -13.76 19.90 5.73
CA GLU A 359 -14.23 18.53 5.57
C GLU A 359 -15.62 18.50 4.92
N ILE A 360 -16.53 19.41 5.31
CA ILE A 360 -17.84 19.57 4.68
C ILE A 360 -17.67 19.98 3.22
N TYR A 361 -16.86 21.00 2.94
CA TYR A 361 -16.56 21.43 1.56
C TYR A 361 -15.98 20.29 0.73
N TYR A 362 -14.98 19.58 1.24
CA TYR A 362 -14.35 18.46 0.53
C TYR A 362 -15.35 17.33 0.28
N ARG A 363 -16.20 17.01 1.26
CA ARG A 363 -17.23 15.97 1.09
C ARG A 363 -18.27 16.35 0.03
N VAL A 364 -18.77 17.57 0.06
CA VAL A 364 -19.78 18.07 -0.89
C VAL A 364 -19.20 18.20 -2.30
N SER A 365 -18.01 18.79 -2.44
CA SER A 365 -17.37 19.04 -3.74
C SER A 365 -16.79 17.78 -4.39
N VAL A 366 -16.28 16.82 -3.61
CA VAL A 366 -15.60 15.61 -4.13
C VAL A 366 -16.55 14.42 -4.28
N TYR A 367 -17.54 14.24 -3.40
CA TYR A 367 -18.47 13.09 -3.47
C TYR A 367 -19.83 13.39 -4.11
N GLY A 368 -20.11 14.67 -4.41
CA GLY A 368 -21.36 15.13 -5.01
C GLY A 368 -22.53 15.11 -4.03
N SER A 369 -23.30 16.21 -4.02
CA SER A 369 -24.44 16.44 -3.11
C SER A 369 -25.47 15.28 -3.05
N LYS A 370 -25.64 14.52 -4.15
CA LYS A 370 -26.60 13.40 -4.23
C LYS A 370 -26.25 12.17 -3.36
N ASN A 371 -24.99 11.98 -2.98
CA ASN A 371 -24.56 10.85 -2.14
C ASN A 371 -24.58 11.16 -0.62
N PHE A 372 -24.81 12.42 -0.25
CA PHE A 372 -24.81 12.88 1.14
C PHE A 372 -25.97 12.28 1.96
N PHE A 373 -27.17 12.15 1.36
CA PHE A 373 -28.35 11.61 2.05
C PHE A 373 -28.55 10.09 1.92
N ASN A 374 -27.84 9.43 1.01
CA ASN A 374 -28.07 8.00 0.69
C ASN A 374 -26.95 7.05 1.10
N SER A 375 -25.90 7.52 1.75
CA SER A 375 -24.82 6.65 2.25
C SER A 375 -25.19 5.95 3.56
N LYS A 376 -26.14 5.01 3.51
CA LYS A 376 -26.18 3.96 4.54
C LYS A 376 -24.94 3.07 4.35
N PRO A 377 -24.25 2.66 5.43
CA PRO A 377 -23.20 1.66 5.33
C PRO A 377 -23.81 0.40 4.73
N MET A 378 -23.17 -0.13 3.69
CA MET A 378 -23.55 -1.36 3.03
C MET A 378 -23.42 -2.50 4.06
N LYS A 379 -24.51 -2.76 4.80
CA LYS A 379 -24.63 -3.99 5.57
C LYS A 379 -24.64 -5.11 4.56
N GLU A 380 -23.71 -6.04 4.72
CA GLU A 380 -23.64 -7.31 4.01
C GLU A 380 -24.97 -8.05 4.25
N LYS A 381 -25.95 -7.82 3.38
CA LYS A 381 -27.23 -8.51 3.41
C LYS A 381 -27.00 -9.90 2.81
N LYS A 382 -26.71 -10.87 3.70
CA LYS A 382 -26.88 -12.28 3.38
C LYS A 382 -28.38 -12.53 3.14
N ASN A 383 -28.69 -13.12 1.99
CA ASN A 383 -30.02 -13.57 1.52
C ASN A 383 -30.84 -12.51 0.79
N LEU A 384 -30.41 -12.13 -0.42
CA LEU A 384 -31.27 -11.46 -1.40
C LEU A 384 -31.61 -12.47 -2.51
N THR A 385 -32.90 -12.64 -2.79
CA THR A 385 -33.46 -13.55 -3.80
C THR A 385 -33.12 -13.08 -5.23
N THR A 386 -32.95 -14.02 -6.18
CA THR A 386 -32.57 -13.76 -7.58
C THR A 386 -33.45 -12.73 -8.28
N LEU A 387 -34.74 -12.68 -7.95
CA LEU A 387 -35.71 -11.72 -8.52
C LEU A 387 -35.54 -10.28 -8.00
N ASP A 388 -35.14 -10.11 -6.74
CA ASP A 388 -34.88 -8.78 -6.16
C ASP A 388 -33.55 -8.22 -6.68
N PHE A 389 -32.57 -9.09 -6.92
CA PHE A 389 -31.34 -8.74 -7.61
C PHE A 389 -31.63 -8.22 -9.03
N LEU A 390 -32.44 -8.93 -9.82
CA LEU A 390 -32.81 -8.51 -11.19
C LEU A 390 -33.57 -7.17 -11.22
N ARG A 391 -34.41 -6.89 -10.21
CA ARG A 391 -35.15 -5.63 -10.10
C ARG A 391 -34.23 -4.46 -9.71
N GLU A 392 -33.34 -4.64 -8.74
CA GLU A 392 -32.34 -3.63 -8.40
C GLU A 392 -31.28 -3.43 -9.52
N GLU A 393 -30.97 -4.48 -10.28
CA GLU A 393 -30.06 -4.45 -11.43
C GLU A 393 -30.66 -3.67 -12.60
N LYS A 394 -31.96 -3.83 -12.90
CA LYS A 394 -32.66 -3.04 -13.91
C LYS A 394 -32.70 -1.55 -13.56
N LEU A 395 -32.85 -1.21 -12.28
CA LEU A 395 -32.78 0.16 -11.76
C LEU A 395 -31.35 0.75 -11.73
N ARG A 396 -30.31 -0.08 -11.72
CA ARG A 396 -28.90 0.33 -11.83
C ARG A 396 -28.44 0.50 -13.28
N LYS A 397 -28.96 -0.30 -14.22
CA LYS A 397 -28.68 -0.18 -15.67
C LYS A 397 -29.12 1.18 -16.24
N GLU A 398 -30.17 1.79 -15.69
CA GLU A 398 -30.58 3.17 -16.03
C GLU A 398 -29.70 4.27 -15.40
N LYS A 399 -28.74 3.94 -14.54
CA LYS A 399 -27.99 4.91 -13.70
C LYS A 399 -26.46 4.80 -13.79
N VAL A 400 -25.91 4.33 -14.91
CA VAL A 400 -24.46 4.51 -15.16
C VAL A 400 -24.25 5.98 -15.54
N PRO A 401 -23.49 6.79 -14.78
CA PRO A 401 -23.33 8.20 -15.09
C PRO A 401 -22.31 8.37 -16.23
N GLU A 402 -22.81 8.40 -17.46
CA GLU A 402 -22.16 8.89 -18.69
C GLU A 402 -21.38 10.21 -18.44
N ASN A 403 -21.85 11.01 -17.48
CA ASN A 403 -21.31 12.31 -17.08
C ASN A 403 -19.82 12.34 -16.64
N LYS A 404 -19.23 11.28 -16.10
CA LYS A 404 -17.83 11.35 -15.59
C LYS A 404 -16.78 11.37 -16.70
N LEU A 405 -16.98 10.59 -17.77
CA LEU A 405 -16.08 10.54 -18.91
C LEU A 405 -16.18 11.83 -19.74
N ASP A 406 -17.40 12.33 -19.94
CA ASP A 406 -17.67 13.60 -20.63
C ASP A 406 -17.07 14.82 -19.91
N ASP A 407 -17.18 14.88 -18.57
CA ASP A 407 -16.59 15.97 -17.79
C ASP A 407 -15.07 16.00 -17.98
N LEU A 408 -14.41 14.85 -17.95
CA LEU A 408 -12.97 14.71 -18.20
C LEU A 408 -12.56 15.09 -19.61
N THR A 409 -13.28 14.61 -20.62
CA THR A 409 -13.04 14.97 -22.02
C THR A 409 -13.12 16.49 -22.18
N LYS A 410 -14.13 17.14 -21.59
CA LYS A 410 -14.24 18.62 -21.57
C LYS A 410 -13.08 19.30 -20.83
N TYR A 411 -12.64 18.77 -19.69
CA TYR A 411 -11.47 19.31 -18.96
C TYR A 411 -10.15 19.09 -19.71
N GLN A 412 -9.99 17.93 -20.35
CA GLN A 412 -8.82 17.55 -21.15
C GLN A 412 -8.73 18.39 -22.41
N GLU A 413 -9.83 18.54 -23.15
CA GLU A 413 -9.92 19.44 -24.31
C GLU A 413 -9.60 20.89 -23.91
N LYS A 414 -10.15 21.37 -22.78
CA LYS A 414 -9.86 22.72 -22.28
C LYS A 414 -8.40 22.92 -21.88
N ASN A 415 -7.74 21.91 -21.30
CA ASN A 415 -6.34 21.98 -20.91
C ASN A 415 -5.37 21.74 -22.08
N ALA A 416 -5.73 20.86 -23.02
CA ALA A 416 -5.01 20.65 -24.28
C ALA A 416 -5.04 21.93 -25.13
N TYR A 417 -6.20 22.61 -25.18
CA TYR A 417 -6.35 23.90 -25.86
C TYR A 417 -5.57 25.03 -25.19
N LYS A 418 -5.39 24.99 -23.86
CA LYS A 418 -4.52 25.93 -23.12
C LYS A 418 -3.03 25.68 -23.34
N ASN A 419 -2.63 24.42 -23.49
CA ASN A 419 -1.24 24.00 -23.71
C ASN A 419 -0.88 23.90 -25.20
N ASN A 420 -1.43 24.80 -26.04
CA ASN A 420 -1.27 24.85 -27.50
C ASN A 420 0.19 25.14 -27.93
N GLN A 421 1.10 24.23 -27.60
CA GLN A 421 2.49 24.15 -28.04
C GLN A 421 2.81 22.65 -28.24
N ASN A 422 2.76 22.19 -29.50
CA ASN A 422 3.30 20.91 -29.98
C ASN A 422 3.21 19.72 -28.99
N THR A 423 2.02 19.19 -28.75
CA THR A 423 1.88 17.90 -28.07
C THR A 423 2.54 16.82 -28.92
N LYS A 424 3.50 16.08 -28.35
CA LYS A 424 4.21 15.01 -29.05
C LYS A 424 3.22 13.89 -29.42
N SER A 425 3.29 13.42 -30.65
CA SER A 425 2.60 12.21 -31.09
C SER A 425 3.43 10.98 -30.69
N TYR A 426 2.76 9.93 -30.23
CA TYR A 426 3.38 8.68 -29.79
C TYR A 426 2.78 7.48 -30.51
N ASN A 427 3.61 6.49 -30.83
CA ASN A 427 3.13 5.13 -31.10
C ASN A 427 3.42 4.21 -29.89
N TRP A 428 2.81 3.02 -29.87
CA TRP A 428 2.97 2.06 -28.76
C TRP A 428 4.41 1.58 -28.58
N LYS A 429 5.19 1.53 -29.66
CA LYS A 429 6.61 1.14 -29.61
C LYS A 429 7.48 2.21 -28.95
N GLU A 430 7.28 3.48 -29.29
CA GLU A 430 7.94 4.63 -28.66
C GLU A 430 7.59 4.73 -27.17
N ILE A 431 6.34 4.45 -26.82
CA ILE A 431 5.93 4.37 -25.40
C ILE A 431 6.75 3.29 -24.69
N ASP A 432 6.89 2.09 -25.26
CA ASP A 432 7.68 1.01 -24.68
C ASP A 432 9.17 1.36 -24.54
N GLU A 433 9.76 2.01 -25.55
CA GLU A 433 11.15 2.52 -25.50
C GLU A 433 11.34 3.52 -24.36
N GLU A 434 10.37 4.41 -24.14
CA GLU A 434 10.38 5.36 -23.03
C GLU A 434 10.17 4.68 -21.66
N ILE A 435 9.39 3.59 -21.60
CA ILE A 435 9.29 2.79 -20.37
C ILE A 435 10.61 2.09 -20.06
N ILE A 436 11.29 1.56 -21.07
CA ILE A 436 12.60 0.91 -20.92
C ILE A 436 13.67 1.92 -20.47
N SER A 437 13.59 3.18 -20.94
CA SER A 437 14.46 4.28 -20.49
C SER A 437 14.21 4.70 -19.02
N GLY A 438 13.12 4.23 -18.43
CA GLY A 438 12.78 4.43 -17.02
C GLY A 438 11.67 5.44 -16.76
N LYS A 439 11.05 6.01 -17.80
CA LYS A 439 9.85 6.84 -17.65
C LYS A 439 8.63 5.98 -17.31
N ILE A 440 7.59 6.63 -16.80
CA ILE A 440 6.28 6.01 -16.52
C ILE A 440 5.23 6.77 -17.32
N LEU A 441 5.03 6.31 -18.56
CA LEU A 441 3.98 6.77 -19.43
C LEU A 441 2.73 5.88 -19.29
N VAL A 442 1.55 6.48 -19.28
CA VAL A 442 0.26 5.79 -19.28
C VAL A 442 -0.69 6.44 -20.28
N VAL A 443 -1.59 5.65 -20.84
CA VAL A 443 -2.55 6.11 -21.85
C VAL A 443 -3.93 6.16 -21.23
N ALA A 444 -4.66 7.24 -21.44
CA ALA A 444 -6.05 7.34 -20.96
C ALA A 444 -6.96 7.94 -22.03
N ASN A 445 -8.25 7.60 -21.93
CA ASN A 445 -9.29 7.93 -22.91
C ASN A 445 -9.02 7.34 -24.31
N GLY A 446 -8.26 6.23 -24.37
CA GLY A 446 -7.82 5.60 -25.62
C GLY A 446 -6.99 6.49 -26.55
N LYS A 447 -6.52 7.66 -26.08
CA LYS A 447 -5.91 8.68 -26.94
C LYS A 447 -4.77 9.44 -26.28
N TYR A 448 -4.93 9.91 -25.05
CA TYR A 448 -3.99 10.85 -24.44
C TYR A 448 -2.88 10.13 -23.66
N VAL A 449 -1.64 10.64 -23.76
CA VAL A 449 -0.46 10.10 -23.09
C VAL A 449 -0.06 11.00 -21.92
N TYR A 450 0.11 10.40 -20.74
CA TYR A 450 0.44 11.08 -19.50
C TYR A 450 1.78 10.60 -18.92
N ASP A 451 2.61 11.52 -18.45
CA ASP A 451 3.87 11.20 -17.76
C ASP A 451 3.70 11.24 -16.24
N ALA A 452 3.64 10.07 -15.62
CA ALA A 452 3.52 9.88 -14.18
C ALA A 452 4.87 9.72 -13.47
N SER A 453 6.02 9.92 -14.14
CA SER A 453 7.36 9.68 -13.58
C SER A 453 7.61 10.51 -12.32
N LYS A 454 7.25 11.80 -12.33
CA LYS A 454 7.40 12.70 -11.17
C LYS A 454 6.42 12.38 -10.03
N TRP A 455 5.36 11.63 -10.30
CA TRP A 455 4.32 11.28 -9.33
C TRP A 455 4.57 9.94 -8.64
N ILE A 456 5.52 9.14 -9.11
CA ILE A 456 5.78 7.79 -8.59
C ILE A 456 6.02 7.74 -7.07
N SER A 457 6.73 8.73 -6.52
CA SER A 457 7.11 8.79 -5.10
C SER A 457 5.99 9.31 -4.19
N SER A 458 5.06 10.08 -4.73
CA SER A 458 3.97 10.74 -3.99
C SER A 458 2.59 10.14 -4.27
N HIS A 459 2.50 9.13 -5.14
CA HIS A 459 1.26 8.44 -5.47
C HIS A 459 0.65 7.71 -4.25
N PRO A 460 -0.63 7.95 -3.91
CA PRO A 460 -1.26 7.40 -2.71
C PRO A 460 -1.46 5.87 -2.74
N GLY A 461 -1.53 5.28 -3.94
CA GLY A 461 -1.58 3.83 -4.15
C GLY A 461 -0.21 3.13 -4.13
N GLY A 462 0.88 3.89 -4.01
CA GLY A 462 2.25 3.39 -4.01
C GLY A 462 2.84 3.11 -5.40
N LYS A 463 4.16 2.90 -5.45
CA LYS A 463 4.94 2.71 -6.70
C LYS A 463 4.54 1.46 -7.49
N LEU A 464 4.12 0.42 -6.78
CA LEU A 464 3.82 -0.88 -7.37
C LEU A 464 2.67 -0.82 -8.40
N ILE A 465 1.69 0.06 -8.17
CA ILE A 465 0.51 0.20 -9.03
C ILE A 465 0.87 0.93 -10.31
N LEU A 466 1.60 2.05 -10.20
CA LEU A 466 2.08 2.80 -11.35
C LEU A 466 3.00 1.95 -12.23
N ASN A 467 3.90 1.18 -11.61
CA ASN A 467 4.75 0.24 -12.34
C ASN A 467 3.99 -0.91 -13.01
N SER A 468 2.79 -1.30 -12.52
CA SER A 468 1.97 -2.33 -13.17
C SER A 468 1.17 -1.81 -14.37
N VAL A 469 0.90 -0.50 -14.42
CA VAL A 469 0.13 0.13 -15.50
C VAL A 469 0.99 0.88 -16.51
N ALA A 470 2.28 1.06 -16.22
CA ALA A 470 3.25 1.72 -17.09
C ALA A 470 3.30 1.07 -18.48
N GLY A 471 3.10 1.89 -19.52
CA GLY A 471 3.08 1.49 -20.93
C GLY A 471 1.77 0.84 -21.38
N THR A 472 0.67 1.02 -20.64
CA THR A 472 -0.64 0.42 -20.95
C THR A 472 -1.77 1.46 -20.91
N ASP A 473 -2.90 1.12 -21.53
CA ASP A 473 -4.14 1.89 -21.42
C ASP A 473 -4.79 1.69 -20.05
N ILE A 474 -5.01 2.80 -19.33
CA ILE A 474 -5.62 2.87 -17.99
C ILE A 474 -7.04 3.41 -18.01
N SER A 475 -7.64 3.61 -19.19
CA SER A 475 -8.99 4.17 -19.32
C SER A 475 -10.02 3.43 -18.45
N LEU A 476 -9.95 2.10 -18.46
CA LEU A 476 -10.85 1.25 -17.66
C LEU A 476 -10.56 1.26 -16.16
N ASP A 477 -9.31 1.47 -15.73
CA ASP A 477 -9.02 1.59 -14.29
C ASP A 477 -9.47 2.93 -13.71
N TYR A 478 -9.46 3.97 -14.55
CA TYR A 478 -9.48 5.35 -14.10
C TYR A 478 -10.85 6.01 -14.23
N PHE A 479 -11.63 5.61 -15.24
CA PHE A 479 -12.91 6.27 -15.57
C PHE A 479 -14.16 5.47 -15.19
N TYR A 480 -14.03 4.18 -14.89
CA TYR A 480 -15.15 3.32 -14.51
C TYR A 480 -15.13 2.97 -13.01
N GLU A 481 -16.31 2.84 -12.40
CA GLU A 481 -16.42 2.32 -11.03
C GLU A 481 -16.07 0.83 -11.01
N ALA A 482 -15.32 0.40 -9.99
CA ALA A 482 -14.90 -0.99 -9.87
C ALA A 482 -16.12 -1.94 -9.87
N GLY A 483 -16.21 -2.82 -10.88
CA GLY A 483 -17.27 -3.82 -10.99
C GLY A 483 -18.24 -3.64 -12.17
N PHE A 484 -17.96 -2.75 -13.12
CA PHE A 484 -18.75 -2.54 -14.35
C PHE A 484 -19.03 -3.84 -15.12
N ASP A 485 -18.06 -4.74 -15.11
CA ASP A 485 -18.02 -5.95 -15.95
C ASP A 485 -18.44 -7.23 -15.22
N ALA A 486 -18.80 -7.16 -13.93
CA ALA A 486 -19.29 -8.34 -13.18
C ALA A 486 -20.69 -8.83 -13.65
N GLN A 487 -21.40 -8.03 -14.45
CA GLN A 487 -22.80 -8.27 -14.86
C GLN A 487 -22.95 -9.05 -16.18
N GLU A 488 -21.87 -9.36 -16.90
CA GLU A 488 -21.92 -10.02 -18.22
C GLU A 488 -21.43 -11.47 -18.25
N PHE A 489 -21.10 -12.05 -17.08
CA PHE A 489 -20.67 -13.45 -17.02
C PHE A 489 -21.86 -14.40 -17.16
N GLU A 490 -22.02 -14.95 -18.35
CA GLU A 490 -22.70 -16.23 -18.49
C GLU A 490 -21.86 -17.29 -17.78
N LEU A 491 -22.35 -17.74 -16.62
CA LEU A 491 -21.80 -18.88 -15.90
C LEU A 491 -21.72 -20.06 -16.88
N LYS A 492 -20.51 -20.43 -17.29
CA LYS A 492 -20.30 -21.70 -17.98
C LYS A 492 -20.69 -22.79 -16.98
N ALA A 493 -21.76 -23.54 -17.29
CA ALA A 493 -22.01 -24.79 -16.59
C ALA A 493 -20.71 -25.62 -16.68
N PRO A 494 -20.14 -26.08 -15.55
CA PRO A 494 -18.95 -26.89 -15.58
C PRO A 494 -19.20 -28.04 -16.55
N ALA A 495 -18.30 -28.21 -17.52
CA ALA A 495 -18.43 -29.31 -18.47
C ALA A 495 -18.56 -30.61 -17.66
N PRO A 496 -19.47 -31.51 -18.03
CA PRO A 496 -19.72 -32.72 -17.28
C PRO A 496 -18.40 -33.48 -17.07
N VAL A 497 -18.19 -33.96 -15.84
CA VAL A 497 -17.01 -34.77 -15.52
C VAL A 497 -17.13 -36.07 -16.29
N ARG A 498 -16.08 -36.44 -17.04
CA ARG A 498 -16.05 -37.71 -17.78
C ARG A 498 -16.12 -38.87 -16.79
N ASN A 499 -16.97 -39.85 -17.07
CA ASN A 499 -17.02 -41.11 -16.33
C ASN A 499 -15.76 -41.95 -16.63
N ALA A 500 -15.00 -42.31 -15.60
CA ALA A 500 -13.73 -43.03 -15.72
C ALA A 500 -13.88 -44.47 -16.26
N ASN A 501 -15.08 -45.05 -16.20
CA ASN A 501 -15.34 -46.45 -16.55
C ASN A 501 -15.83 -46.66 -18.01
N ARG A 502 -15.65 -45.67 -18.91
CA ARG A 502 -16.14 -45.73 -20.30
C ARG A 502 -15.28 -46.67 -21.18
N PRO A 503 -15.87 -47.48 -22.09
CA PRO A 503 -15.14 -48.35 -23.02
C PRO A 503 -14.16 -47.62 -23.95
N ASN A 504 -13.23 -48.39 -24.53
CA ASN A 504 -12.21 -47.92 -25.47
C ASN A 504 -12.83 -47.29 -26.74
N LEU A 505 -12.11 -46.35 -27.37
CA LEU A 505 -12.59 -45.65 -28.56
C LEU A 505 -12.87 -46.60 -29.74
N PRO A 506 -13.95 -46.36 -30.50
CA PRO A 506 -14.11 -46.96 -31.82
C PRO A 506 -13.03 -46.44 -32.77
N VAL A 507 -12.24 -47.35 -33.36
CA VAL A 507 -11.17 -47.04 -34.31
C VAL A 507 -11.70 -47.19 -35.73
N LEU A 508 -11.71 -46.10 -36.49
CA LEU A 508 -12.01 -46.14 -37.92
C LEU A 508 -10.82 -46.70 -38.72
N THR A 509 -11.06 -47.78 -39.45
CA THR A 509 -10.17 -48.25 -40.53
C THR A 509 -10.67 -47.60 -41.82
N GLN A 510 -9.93 -46.62 -42.35
CA GLN A 510 -10.39 -45.81 -43.49
C GLN A 510 -10.72 -46.67 -44.72
N THR A 511 -11.97 -46.57 -45.21
CA THR A 511 -12.34 -46.89 -46.60
C THR A 511 -13.27 -45.78 -47.12
N SER A 512 -12.77 -45.05 -48.13
CA SER A 512 -13.45 -44.04 -48.96
C SER A 512 -13.71 -42.63 -48.38
N ALA A 513 -13.55 -41.63 -49.27
CA ALA A 513 -13.59 -40.19 -48.98
C ALA A 513 -14.99 -39.59 -49.25
N PRO A 514 -15.49 -38.66 -48.42
CA PRO A 514 -16.70 -37.91 -48.71
C PRO A 514 -16.42 -36.67 -49.57
N LYS A 515 -17.46 -36.21 -50.29
CA LYS A 515 -17.45 -35.01 -51.16
C LYS A 515 -17.83 -33.78 -50.35
N PHE A 516 -16.94 -32.77 -50.33
CA PHE A 516 -17.19 -31.45 -49.74
C PHE A 516 -18.34 -30.73 -50.47
N ASN A 517 -19.45 -30.44 -49.78
CA ASN A 517 -20.50 -29.55 -50.30
C ASN A 517 -20.87 -28.44 -49.28
N ASN A 518 -20.83 -27.20 -49.76
CA ASN A 518 -21.43 -25.95 -49.27
C ASN A 518 -21.29 -25.57 -47.77
N ILE A 519 -20.21 -24.83 -47.48
CA ILE A 519 -19.79 -24.24 -46.18
C ILE A 519 -20.62 -23.00 -45.77
N THR A 520 -21.50 -22.49 -46.62
CA THR A 520 -22.07 -21.13 -46.47
C THR A 520 -23.10 -20.99 -45.33
N ASP A 521 -23.88 -22.02 -45.01
CA ASP A 521 -24.97 -21.91 -44.02
C ASP A 521 -24.53 -22.16 -42.56
N PHE A 522 -23.40 -22.84 -42.34
CA PHE A 522 -22.88 -23.13 -40.98
C PHE A 522 -22.18 -21.93 -40.30
N SER A 523 -21.83 -20.91 -41.09
CA SER A 523 -21.11 -19.71 -40.63
C SER A 523 -21.91 -18.87 -39.63
N LYS A 524 -23.24 -18.80 -39.77
CA LYS A 524 -24.12 -17.99 -38.89
C LYS A 524 -24.28 -18.60 -37.48
N THR A 525 -24.34 -19.92 -37.37
CA THR A 525 -24.49 -20.63 -36.08
C THR A 525 -23.18 -20.66 -35.29
N THR A 526 -22.03 -20.79 -35.98
CA THR A 526 -20.69 -20.69 -35.37
C THR A 526 -20.38 -19.27 -34.86
N LEU A 527 -20.82 -18.23 -35.58
CA LEU A 527 -20.68 -16.83 -35.16
C LEU A 527 -21.40 -16.51 -33.82
N ASN A 528 -22.50 -17.19 -33.49
CA ASN A 528 -23.21 -17.00 -32.22
C ASN A 528 -22.54 -17.73 -31.04
N ILE A 529 -21.84 -18.84 -31.26
CA ILE A 529 -21.09 -19.57 -30.21
C ILE A 529 -19.83 -18.81 -29.79
N GLN A 530 -19.21 -18.06 -30.72
CA GLN A 530 -17.91 -17.40 -30.56
C GLN A 530 -17.95 -16.05 -29.81
N LYS A 531 -19.13 -15.46 -29.57
CA LYS A 531 -19.24 -14.09 -29.02
C LYS A 531 -19.13 -13.98 -27.50
N SER A 532 -19.32 -15.05 -26.74
CA SER A 532 -19.27 -15.00 -25.27
C SER A 532 -17.89 -15.43 -24.76
N ILE A 533 -17.19 -14.55 -24.04
CA ILE A 533 -15.98 -14.90 -23.31
C ILE A 533 -16.38 -15.75 -22.10
N LYS A 534 -15.99 -17.03 -22.08
CA LYS A 534 -16.42 -17.98 -21.03
C LYS A 534 -15.30 -18.22 -20.00
N LEU A 535 -15.29 -17.43 -18.93
CA LEU A 535 -14.48 -17.70 -17.74
C LEU A 535 -15.30 -18.46 -16.69
N THR A 536 -14.65 -19.37 -15.95
CA THR A 536 -15.23 -20.01 -14.76
C THR A 536 -15.21 -19.07 -13.56
N ASP A 537 -16.02 -19.35 -12.53
CA ASP A 537 -16.04 -18.56 -11.28
C ASP A 537 -14.67 -18.46 -10.60
N SER A 538 -13.92 -19.56 -10.59
CA SER A 538 -12.57 -19.59 -10.02
C SER A 538 -11.63 -18.67 -10.78
N GLU A 539 -11.67 -18.71 -12.12
CA GLU A 539 -10.86 -17.84 -12.97
C GLU A 539 -11.24 -16.38 -12.80
N TRP A 540 -12.54 -16.08 -12.77
CA TRP A 540 -13.03 -14.72 -12.55
C TRP A 540 -12.61 -14.17 -11.19
N ASN A 541 -12.70 -14.96 -10.13
CA ASN A 541 -12.22 -14.58 -8.80
C ASN A 541 -10.72 -14.25 -8.83
N ASN A 542 -9.92 -15.00 -9.60
CA ASN A 542 -8.50 -14.70 -9.78
C ASN A 542 -8.27 -13.42 -10.60
N VAL A 543 -9.05 -13.17 -11.65
CA VAL A 543 -9.04 -11.90 -12.39
C VAL A 543 -9.34 -10.73 -11.43
N VAL A 544 -10.44 -10.81 -10.67
CA VAL A 544 -10.86 -9.78 -9.70
C VAL A 544 -9.80 -9.57 -8.62
N ARG A 545 -9.21 -10.64 -8.09
CA ARG A 545 -8.12 -10.55 -7.11
C ARG A 545 -6.87 -9.85 -7.68
N SER A 546 -6.62 -10.02 -8.98
CA SER A 546 -5.52 -9.35 -9.69
C SER A 546 -5.79 -7.87 -9.93
N ARG A 547 -7.07 -7.48 -10.01
CA ARG A 547 -7.47 -6.09 -10.16
C ARG A 547 -7.06 -5.35 -8.90
N ARG A 548 -6.23 -4.34 -9.11
CA ARG A 548 -5.82 -3.39 -8.07
C ARG A 548 -6.52 -2.07 -8.31
N THR A 549 -7.83 -2.14 -8.53
CA THR A 549 -8.64 -0.97 -8.83
C THR A 549 -8.66 -0.05 -7.61
N HIS A 550 -8.46 1.23 -7.88
CA HIS A 550 -8.64 2.30 -6.92
C HIS A 550 -9.67 3.24 -7.53
N VAL A 551 -10.73 3.54 -6.79
CA VAL A 551 -11.67 4.58 -7.22
C VAL A 551 -10.96 5.92 -7.06
N HIS A 552 -10.74 6.59 -8.18
CA HIS A 552 -10.08 7.89 -8.22
C HIS A 552 -11.12 9.00 -7.98
N THR A 553 -10.76 9.98 -7.15
CA THR A 553 -11.60 11.15 -6.87
C THR A 553 -11.48 12.19 -7.98
N ARG A 554 -12.39 13.16 -8.05
CA ARG A 554 -12.32 14.27 -9.02
C ARG A 554 -10.98 15.04 -8.98
N LEU A 555 -10.37 15.16 -7.81
CA LEU A 555 -9.05 15.78 -7.64
C LEU A 555 -7.91 14.95 -8.23
N ALA A 556 -8.05 13.62 -8.23
CA ALA A 556 -7.10 12.76 -8.92
C ALA A 556 -7.21 12.98 -10.44
N LEU A 557 -8.42 13.12 -10.98
CA LEU A 557 -8.69 13.44 -12.39
C LEU A 557 -8.01 14.73 -12.83
N GLU A 558 -8.21 15.80 -12.06
CA GLU A 558 -7.56 17.10 -12.31
C GLU A 558 -6.04 16.96 -12.28
N ARG A 559 -5.49 16.18 -11.33
CA ARG A 559 -4.06 15.92 -11.26
C ARG A 559 -3.54 15.15 -12.47
N LEU A 560 -4.23 14.12 -12.94
CA LEU A 560 -3.84 13.38 -14.14
C LEU A 560 -3.80 14.32 -15.36
N SER A 561 -4.79 15.21 -15.50
CA SER A 561 -4.83 16.17 -16.60
C SER A 561 -3.60 17.09 -16.64
N SER A 562 -3.01 17.42 -15.48
CA SER A 562 -1.76 18.20 -15.39
C SER A 562 -0.50 17.45 -15.84
N LEU A 563 -0.60 16.13 -16.06
CA LEU A 563 0.49 15.26 -16.49
C LEU A 563 0.45 14.95 -17.99
N LEU A 564 -0.43 15.62 -18.75
CA LEU A 564 -0.58 15.40 -20.19
C LEU A 564 0.71 15.79 -20.93
N VAL A 565 1.24 14.89 -21.75
CA VAL A 565 2.47 15.11 -22.53
C VAL A 565 2.26 14.92 -24.04
N GLY A 566 1.26 14.15 -24.45
CA GLY A 566 1.04 13.86 -25.87
C GLY A 566 -0.25 13.13 -26.18
N GLU A 567 -0.37 12.70 -27.43
CA GLU A 567 -1.47 11.89 -27.95
C GLU A 567 -0.91 10.68 -28.70
N ILE A 568 -1.69 9.59 -28.76
CA ILE A 568 -1.38 8.43 -29.60
C ILE A 568 -1.78 8.70 -31.04
N GLU A 569 -0.87 8.37 -31.94
CA GLU A 569 -1.09 8.35 -33.37
C GLU A 569 -2.02 7.18 -33.75
N ASN A 570 -3.31 7.46 -33.85
CA ASN A 570 -4.30 6.48 -34.29
C ASN A 570 -4.34 6.44 -35.82
N ILE A 571 -3.50 5.59 -36.43
CA ILE A 571 -3.43 5.44 -37.89
C ILE A 571 -4.48 4.42 -38.36
N GLU A 572 -5.57 4.88 -38.99
CA GLU A 572 -6.38 4.03 -39.90
C GLU A 572 -6.02 4.32 -41.36
N TYR A 573 -5.85 3.26 -42.16
CA TYR A 573 -5.92 3.33 -43.62
C TYR A 573 -7.25 2.73 -44.10
N LYS A 574 -8.14 3.57 -44.65
CA LYS A 574 -9.35 3.18 -45.39
C LYS A 574 -9.37 3.93 -46.72
N GLY A 575 -8.63 3.46 -47.72
CA GLY A 575 -8.51 4.19 -48.99
C GLY A 575 -8.11 5.66 -48.75
N ASN A 576 -8.58 6.58 -49.59
CA ASN A 576 -8.20 8.00 -49.56
C ASN A 576 -8.69 8.80 -48.33
N ASN A 577 -9.45 8.21 -47.38
CA ASN A 577 -9.94 8.92 -46.20
C ASN A 577 -9.51 8.25 -44.89
N THR A 578 -8.86 9.04 -44.01
CA THR A 578 -8.47 8.68 -42.65
C THR A 578 -9.66 8.85 -41.69
N VAL A 579 -10.03 7.80 -40.96
CA VAL A 579 -11.04 7.86 -39.89
C VAL A 579 -10.38 7.45 -38.57
N ILE A 580 -10.48 8.29 -37.55
CA ILE A 580 -9.81 8.07 -36.25
C ILE A 580 -10.74 7.23 -35.36
N SER A 581 -10.43 5.94 -35.16
CA SER A 581 -11.06 5.11 -34.11
C SER A 581 -10.09 4.97 -32.93
N SER A 582 -10.49 5.44 -31.74
CA SER A 582 -9.69 5.34 -30.50
C SER A 582 -9.68 3.93 -29.88
N ASN A 583 -10.41 2.97 -30.47
CA ASN A 583 -10.55 1.60 -29.93
C ASN A 583 -10.06 0.49 -30.89
N SER A 584 -9.20 0.82 -31.85
CA SER A 584 -8.65 -0.15 -32.80
C SER A 584 -7.61 -1.07 -32.17
N PHE A 585 -7.63 -2.36 -32.51
CA PHE A 585 -6.64 -3.33 -32.04
C PHE A 585 -5.24 -3.02 -32.59
N CYS A 586 -4.24 -2.92 -31.70
CA CYS A 586 -2.83 -2.82 -32.07
C CYS A 586 -2.03 -3.96 -31.44
N ARG A 587 -1.29 -4.72 -32.26
CA ARG A 587 -0.45 -5.84 -31.78
C ARG A 587 0.73 -5.39 -30.91
N GLU A 588 1.16 -4.14 -31.04
CA GLU A 588 2.27 -3.55 -30.29
C GLU A 588 1.85 -3.00 -28.92
N GLU A 589 0.53 -2.89 -28.68
CA GLU A 589 -0.05 -2.45 -27.42
C GLU A 589 0.16 -3.50 -26.33
N TYR A 590 0.82 -3.12 -25.22
CA TYR A 590 0.82 -3.94 -24.02
C TYR A 590 -0.52 -3.86 -23.31
N ARG A 591 -1.16 -5.02 -23.22
CA ARG A 591 -2.40 -5.20 -22.47
C ARG A 591 -2.12 -5.97 -21.19
N ARG A 592 -2.97 -5.79 -20.18
CA ARG A 592 -2.78 -6.37 -18.86
C ARG A 592 -3.57 -7.65 -18.72
N TYR A 593 -2.93 -8.69 -18.20
CA TYR A 593 -3.49 -10.02 -18.00
C TYR A 593 -3.34 -10.45 -16.54
N SER A 594 -4.26 -11.29 -16.10
CA SER A 594 -4.20 -12.05 -14.86
C SER A 594 -3.75 -13.48 -15.16
N ILE A 595 -2.93 -14.06 -14.26
CA ILE A 595 -2.79 -15.51 -14.20
C ILE A 595 -4.02 -16.07 -13.50
N VAL A 596 -4.84 -16.81 -14.25
CA VAL A 596 -6.08 -17.41 -13.72
C VAL A 596 -5.87 -18.86 -13.28
N GLU A 597 -4.92 -19.56 -13.90
CA GLU A 597 -4.56 -20.94 -13.56
C GLU A 597 -3.06 -21.17 -13.77
N LYS A 598 -2.48 -22.02 -12.93
CA LYS A 598 -1.07 -22.43 -13.01
C LYS A 598 -0.94 -23.88 -12.53
N THR A 599 -0.59 -24.80 -13.44
CA THR A 599 -0.43 -26.22 -13.14
C THR A 599 0.98 -26.71 -13.51
N PRO A 600 1.63 -27.54 -12.66
CA PRO A 600 2.90 -28.17 -13.01
C PRO A 600 2.66 -29.36 -13.95
N LEU A 601 3.48 -29.51 -14.99
CA LEU A 601 3.35 -30.60 -15.97
C LEU A 601 4.32 -31.76 -15.75
N THR A 602 5.46 -31.54 -15.10
CA THR A 602 6.50 -32.57 -14.90
C THR A 602 6.60 -33.03 -13.45
N ARG A 603 7.07 -34.27 -13.24
CA ARG A 603 7.21 -34.91 -11.93
C ARG A 603 8.48 -34.42 -11.19
N GLU A 604 8.46 -34.55 -9.86
CA GLU A 604 9.58 -34.17 -8.98
C GLU A 604 10.91 -34.81 -9.42
N GLY A 605 11.97 -34.00 -9.54
CA GLY A 605 13.32 -34.43 -9.92
C GLY A 605 13.73 -34.17 -11.38
N SER A 606 12.84 -33.66 -12.23
CA SER A 606 13.11 -33.26 -13.62
C SER A 606 13.05 -31.74 -13.83
N THR A 607 13.29 -31.26 -15.06
CA THR A 607 13.06 -29.85 -15.40
C THR A 607 11.58 -29.50 -15.17
N VAL A 608 11.30 -28.46 -14.39
CA VAL A 608 9.91 -28.07 -14.08
C VAL A 608 9.31 -27.28 -15.24
N TYR A 609 8.22 -27.78 -15.82
CA TYR A 609 7.39 -27.06 -16.78
C TYR A 609 6.06 -26.66 -16.14
N TRP A 610 5.62 -25.43 -16.40
CA TRP A 610 4.35 -24.89 -15.94
C TRP A 610 3.43 -24.63 -17.11
N LYS A 611 2.20 -25.15 -17.05
CA LYS A 611 1.10 -24.70 -17.88
C LYS A 611 0.42 -23.53 -17.18
N ILE A 612 0.36 -22.38 -17.84
CA ILE A 612 -0.16 -21.14 -17.27
C ILE A 612 -1.27 -20.62 -18.17
N LYS A 613 -2.43 -20.36 -17.58
CA LYS A 613 -3.56 -19.72 -18.26
C LYS A 613 -3.62 -18.25 -17.91
N PHE A 614 -3.69 -17.44 -18.97
CA PHE A 614 -3.87 -16.01 -18.91
C PHE A 614 -5.29 -15.63 -19.30
N SER A 615 -5.83 -14.62 -18.63
CA SER A 615 -7.03 -13.91 -19.06
C SER A 615 -6.77 -12.42 -18.99
N LEU A 616 -7.30 -11.67 -19.96
CA LEU A 616 -7.27 -10.23 -19.99
C LEU A 616 -7.85 -9.68 -18.67
N LEU A 617 -7.25 -8.60 -18.17
CA LEU A 617 -7.64 -8.01 -16.89
C LEU A 617 -9.08 -7.48 -16.94
N TYR A 618 -9.49 -6.97 -18.10
CA TYR A 618 -10.84 -6.55 -18.45
C TYR A 618 -11.33 -7.36 -19.66
N PRO A 619 -11.90 -8.56 -19.46
CA PRO A 619 -12.24 -9.47 -20.56
C PRO A 619 -13.06 -8.84 -21.70
N TYR A 620 -13.98 -7.93 -21.37
CA TYR A 620 -14.88 -7.27 -22.34
C TYR A 620 -14.26 -6.10 -23.11
N ASP A 621 -13.02 -5.73 -22.80
CA ASP A 621 -12.26 -4.73 -23.56
C ASP A 621 -11.82 -5.31 -24.92
N VAL A 622 -12.76 -5.78 -25.74
CA VAL A 622 -12.43 -6.35 -27.04
C VAL A 622 -12.24 -5.19 -28.02
N ARG A 623 -11.03 -5.05 -28.55
CA ARG A 623 -10.69 -3.99 -29.50
C ARG A 623 -11.31 -4.28 -30.87
N GLU A 624 -11.60 -3.25 -31.64
CA GLU A 624 -12.08 -3.41 -33.02
C GLU A 624 -11.03 -4.15 -33.87
N ARG A 625 -11.46 -5.15 -34.65
CA ARG A 625 -10.60 -6.02 -35.48
C ARG A 625 -9.60 -6.88 -34.70
N GLN A 626 -9.79 -7.06 -33.39
CA GLN A 626 -8.99 -8.01 -32.62
C GLN A 626 -9.15 -9.44 -33.18
N PRO A 627 -8.06 -10.23 -33.32
CA PRO A 627 -8.15 -11.63 -33.73
C PRO A 627 -8.99 -12.45 -32.74
N MET A 628 -9.90 -13.27 -33.28
CA MET A 628 -10.77 -14.15 -32.47
C MET A 628 -10.04 -15.39 -31.92
N LYS A 629 -9.00 -15.86 -32.62
CA LYS A 629 -8.13 -16.99 -32.23
C LYS A 629 -6.71 -16.71 -32.70
N PHE A 630 -5.74 -17.34 -32.06
CA PHE A 630 -4.37 -17.38 -32.57
C PHE A 630 -4.30 -18.23 -33.84
N LYS A 631 -3.36 -17.90 -34.73
CA LYS A 631 -2.99 -18.75 -35.87
C LYS A 631 -1.76 -19.58 -35.52
N THR A 632 -1.53 -20.65 -36.27
CA THR A 632 -0.34 -21.49 -36.08
C THR A 632 0.92 -20.66 -36.29
N GLY A 633 1.95 -20.81 -35.46
CA GLY A 633 3.18 -20.01 -35.55
C GLY A 633 3.09 -18.60 -34.96
N GLU A 634 1.91 -18.16 -34.51
CA GLU A 634 1.80 -16.89 -33.81
C GLU A 634 2.27 -17.01 -32.34
N SER A 635 2.95 -15.98 -31.86
CA SER A 635 3.46 -15.87 -30.49
C SER A 635 3.01 -14.57 -29.83
N VAL A 636 3.12 -14.52 -28.51
CA VAL A 636 2.87 -13.33 -27.70
C VAL A 636 4.13 -12.95 -26.94
N GLU A 637 4.35 -11.64 -26.75
CA GLU A 637 5.47 -11.14 -25.98
C GLU A 637 5.02 -10.82 -24.56
N ILE A 638 5.66 -11.45 -23.58
CA ILE A 638 5.40 -11.25 -22.15
C ILE A 638 6.52 -10.39 -21.57
N GLN A 639 6.13 -9.26 -20.99
CA GLN A 639 7.06 -8.32 -20.35
C GLN A 639 6.95 -8.41 -18.82
N VAL A 640 8.09 -8.65 -18.16
CA VAL A 640 8.21 -8.79 -16.70
C VAL A 640 9.29 -7.87 -16.17
N ARG A 641 9.02 -7.23 -15.03
CA ARG A 641 10.01 -6.45 -14.29
C ARG A 641 10.71 -7.29 -13.23
N LEU A 642 12.02 -7.44 -13.35
CA LEU A 642 12.89 -8.20 -12.46
C LEU A 642 13.11 -7.46 -11.12
N ALA A 643 13.62 -8.17 -10.12
CA ALA A 643 13.85 -7.63 -8.77
C ALA A 643 14.90 -6.49 -8.74
N ASN A 644 15.87 -6.54 -9.65
CA ASN A 644 16.87 -5.48 -9.87
C ASN A 644 16.30 -4.22 -10.55
N GLY A 645 15.02 -4.24 -10.95
CA GLY A 645 14.35 -3.12 -11.61
C GLY A 645 14.37 -3.17 -13.13
N ASN A 646 15.18 -4.05 -13.74
CA ASN A 646 15.28 -4.22 -15.19
C ASN A 646 14.00 -4.85 -15.76
N ILE A 647 13.71 -4.52 -17.02
CA ILE A 647 12.58 -5.07 -17.76
C ILE A 647 13.10 -6.18 -18.67
N LEU A 648 12.44 -7.33 -18.65
CA LEU A 648 12.72 -8.47 -19.49
C LEU A 648 11.48 -8.78 -20.32
N SER A 649 11.63 -8.89 -21.63
CA SER A 649 10.59 -9.37 -22.54
C SER A 649 11.00 -10.69 -23.18
N ARG A 650 10.03 -11.60 -23.35
CA ARG A 650 10.22 -12.90 -24.02
C ARG A 650 8.99 -13.30 -24.82
N TYR A 651 9.21 -13.96 -25.95
CA TYR A 651 8.15 -14.49 -26.79
C TYR A 651 7.76 -15.89 -26.32
N TYR A 652 6.45 -16.15 -26.24
CA TYR A 652 5.89 -17.46 -25.91
C TYR A 652 4.79 -17.81 -26.90
N THR A 653 4.65 -19.09 -27.22
CA THR A 653 3.65 -19.56 -28.18
C THR A 653 2.39 -20.01 -27.43
N PRO A 654 1.23 -19.35 -27.63
CA PRO A 654 -0.04 -19.80 -27.08
C PRO A 654 -0.44 -21.14 -27.67
N ILE A 655 -0.81 -22.10 -26.83
CA ILE A 655 -1.19 -23.46 -27.26
C ILE A 655 -2.66 -23.50 -27.64
N ASN A 656 -3.51 -22.80 -26.91
CA ASN A 656 -4.95 -22.72 -27.15
C ASN A 656 -5.49 -21.35 -26.69
N GLY A 657 -6.65 -20.98 -27.22
CA GLY A 657 -7.41 -19.79 -26.83
C GLY A 657 -7.32 -18.64 -27.83
N SER A 658 -7.57 -17.44 -27.33
CA SER A 658 -7.59 -16.19 -28.08
C SER A 658 -6.78 -15.12 -27.35
N PRO A 659 -6.52 -13.95 -27.97
CA PRO A 659 -5.89 -12.84 -27.27
C PRO A 659 -6.66 -12.37 -26.01
N THR A 660 -7.92 -12.75 -25.79
CA THR A 660 -8.60 -12.44 -24.51
C THR A 660 -8.27 -13.45 -23.40
N SER A 661 -8.14 -14.73 -23.73
CA SER A 661 -7.76 -15.77 -22.77
C SER A 661 -7.06 -16.92 -23.48
N PHE A 662 -5.87 -17.29 -22.98
CA PHE A 662 -5.04 -18.32 -23.62
C PHE A 662 -4.09 -19.01 -22.65
N GLU A 663 -3.54 -20.13 -23.11
CA GLU A 663 -2.64 -20.99 -22.33
C GLU A 663 -1.26 -21.03 -22.96
N ILE A 664 -0.21 -21.00 -22.13
CA ILE A 664 1.17 -21.24 -22.54
C ILE A 664 1.80 -22.33 -21.69
N ILE A 665 2.88 -22.92 -22.19
CA ILE A 665 3.78 -23.74 -21.38
C ILE A 665 5.12 -23.02 -21.24
N LEU A 666 5.62 -22.96 -20.01
CA LEU A 666 6.84 -22.27 -19.64
C LEU A 666 7.80 -23.21 -18.90
N LYS A 667 9.07 -23.22 -19.33
CA LYS A 667 10.17 -23.93 -18.66
C LYS A 667 10.69 -23.08 -17.50
N GLU A 668 10.66 -23.59 -16.26
CA GLU A 668 11.22 -22.91 -15.10
C GLU A 668 12.75 -23.02 -15.09
N LYS A 669 13.44 -21.88 -15.04
CA LYS A 669 14.89 -21.83 -14.83
C LYS A 669 15.20 -21.66 -13.34
N LYS A 670 16.27 -22.30 -12.87
CA LYS A 670 16.71 -22.31 -11.45
C LYS A 670 16.98 -20.91 -10.87
N GLU A 671 17.22 -19.92 -11.73
CA GLU A 671 17.44 -18.53 -11.33
C GLU A 671 16.19 -17.66 -11.61
N GLY A 672 15.42 -17.37 -10.55
CA GLY A 672 14.62 -16.13 -10.50
C GLY A 672 13.10 -16.22 -10.68
N GLY A 673 12.52 -17.41 -10.85
CA GLY A 673 11.05 -17.58 -10.86
C GLY A 673 10.45 -17.48 -9.46
N GLY A 674 10.11 -16.28 -8.98
CA GLY A 674 9.34 -16.16 -7.72
C GLY A 674 8.05 -16.99 -7.77
N LYS A 675 7.69 -17.68 -6.67
CA LYS A 675 6.43 -18.44 -6.51
C LYS A 675 5.20 -17.53 -6.69
N GLN A 676 4.84 -17.22 -7.94
CA GLN A 676 3.66 -16.42 -8.27
C GLN A 676 2.43 -17.33 -8.31
N ARG A 677 1.42 -17.02 -7.50
CA ARG A 677 0.15 -17.73 -7.49
C ARG A 677 -0.84 -17.08 -8.46
N PRO A 678 -1.86 -17.82 -8.93
CA PRO A 678 -2.99 -17.23 -9.63
C PRO A 678 -3.60 -16.07 -8.83
N GLY A 679 -3.97 -14.99 -9.52
CA GLY A 679 -4.56 -13.81 -8.89
C GLY A 679 -3.61 -12.80 -8.23
N ASP A 680 -2.31 -13.09 -8.09
CA ASP A 680 -1.41 -12.23 -7.27
C ASP A 680 -0.93 -10.95 -7.97
N ARG A 681 -0.70 -11.00 -9.29
CA ARG A 681 -0.14 -9.87 -10.07
C ARG A 681 -0.72 -9.82 -11.48
N GLN A 682 -0.69 -8.60 -12.02
CA GLN A 682 -0.94 -8.30 -13.42
C GLN A 682 0.34 -8.52 -14.24
N ILE A 683 0.21 -9.06 -15.44
CA ILE A 683 1.30 -9.31 -16.39
C ILE A 683 1.01 -8.51 -17.67
N LYS A 684 2.03 -7.90 -18.24
CA LYS A 684 1.92 -7.15 -19.50
C LYS A 684 2.23 -8.07 -20.67
N ILE A 685 1.29 -8.19 -21.60
CA ILE A 685 1.41 -9.05 -22.77
C ILE A 685 0.95 -8.28 -24.01
N ARG A 686 1.68 -8.41 -25.11
CA ARG A 686 1.32 -7.88 -26.44
C ARG A 686 1.44 -8.95 -27.52
N GLY A 687 0.90 -8.68 -28.70
CA GLY A 687 0.80 -9.64 -29.81
C GLY A 687 -0.64 -9.76 -30.33
N PRO A 688 -0.92 -10.72 -31.24
CA PRO A 688 -0.01 -11.76 -31.71
C PRO A 688 1.08 -11.25 -32.68
N PHE A 689 2.22 -11.92 -32.67
CA PHE A 689 3.34 -11.75 -33.60
C PHE A 689 3.61 -13.04 -34.36
N GLY A 690 4.38 -12.95 -35.43
CA GLY A 690 4.70 -14.10 -36.28
C GLY A 690 3.78 -14.22 -37.49
N LYS A 691 4.11 -15.18 -38.36
CA LYS A 691 3.34 -15.50 -39.55
C LYS A 691 2.90 -16.95 -39.48
N SER A 692 1.70 -17.21 -40.00
CA SER A 692 1.17 -18.57 -40.06
C SER A 692 2.02 -19.47 -40.95
N PHE A 693 2.51 -20.58 -40.41
CA PHE A 693 3.28 -21.57 -41.18
C PHE A 693 2.39 -22.56 -41.94
N VAL A 694 1.09 -22.57 -41.62
CA VAL A 694 0.03 -23.26 -42.39
C VAL A 694 -0.93 -22.22 -42.96
N ASN A 695 -1.40 -22.39 -44.20
CA ASN A 695 -2.42 -21.50 -44.75
C ASN A 695 -3.78 -21.84 -44.10
N THR A 696 -4.48 -20.83 -43.57
CA THR A 696 -5.74 -21.01 -42.85
C THR A 696 -6.95 -20.59 -43.67
N ASN A 697 -6.77 -20.15 -44.93
CA ASN A 697 -7.87 -19.87 -45.84
C ASN A 697 -8.13 -21.06 -46.81
N PRO A 698 -9.28 -21.77 -46.68
CA PRO A 698 -9.60 -22.96 -47.48
C PRO A 698 -9.80 -22.70 -48.98
N GLN A 699 -9.83 -21.43 -49.40
CA GLN A 699 -10.00 -21.04 -50.81
C GLN A 699 -8.74 -21.21 -51.68
N PHE A 700 -7.59 -21.55 -51.11
CA PHE A 700 -6.34 -21.72 -51.86
C PHE A 700 -6.00 -23.21 -52.05
N GLU A 701 -5.61 -23.60 -53.28
CA GLU A 701 -5.30 -24.99 -53.68
C GLU A 701 -4.16 -25.66 -52.86
N ASN A 702 -3.35 -24.87 -52.15
CA ASN A 702 -2.27 -25.33 -51.24
C ASN A 702 -2.59 -25.01 -49.77
N PHE A 703 -3.82 -25.33 -49.33
CA PHE A 703 -4.32 -25.02 -47.99
C PHE A 703 -3.42 -25.60 -46.87
N ILE A 704 -3.08 -26.88 -46.96
CA ILE A 704 -2.20 -27.59 -46.00
C ILE A 704 -1.42 -28.65 -46.78
N PRO A 705 -0.08 -28.77 -46.60
CA PRO A 705 0.67 -29.85 -47.23
C PRO A 705 0.20 -31.20 -46.71
N ASN A 706 0.12 -32.21 -47.58
CA ASN A 706 -0.33 -33.55 -47.20
C ASN A 706 0.61 -34.21 -46.19
N ASN A 707 1.91 -33.86 -46.23
CA ASN A 707 2.91 -34.38 -45.30
C ASN A 707 3.62 -33.22 -44.60
N LEU A 708 3.40 -33.08 -43.30
CA LEU A 708 4.07 -32.07 -42.50
C LEU A 708 5.03 -32.75 -41.52
N VAL A 709 6.31 -32.41 -41.61
CA VAL A 709 7.34 -32.86 -40.67
C VAL A 709 7.61 -31.72 -39.69
N PHE A 710 7.55 -31.99 -38.40
CA PHE A 710 7.88 -31.03 -37.35
C PHE A 710 9.06 -31.54 -36.54
N ILE A 711 10.16 -30.82 -36.54
CA ILE A 711 11.39 -31.16 -35.83
C ILE A 711 11.61 -30.14 -34.73
N CYS A 712 11.64 -30.57 -33.48
CA CYS A 712 11.78 -29.64 -32.37
C CYS A 712 12.71 -30.13 -31.27
N ALA A 713 13.21 -29.18 -30.47
CA ALA A 713 13.96 -29.46 -29.26
C ALA A 713 13.43 -28.69 -28.06
N GLY A 714 13.25 -29.38 -26.92
CA GLY A 714 12.83 -28.78 -25.66
C GLY A 714 11.53 -27.97 -25.75
N SER A 715 11.57 -26.67 -25.39
CA SER A 715 10.39 -25.79 -25.41
C SER A 715 9.92 -25.42 -26.84
N GLY A 716 10.75 -25.68 -27.86
CA GLY A 716 10.40 -25.53 -29.27
C GLY A 716 9.26 -26.45 -29.73
N ILE A 717 8.77 -27.36 -28.89
CA ILE A 717 7.56 -28.14 -29.15
C ILE A 717 6.26 -27.32 -29.06
N THR A 718 6.28 -26.15 -28.41
CA THR A 718 5.06 -25.36 -28.18
C THR A 718 4.31 -24.92 -29.46
N PRO A 719 4.96 -24.53 -30.58
CA PRO A 719 4.25 -24.27 -31.83
C PRO A 719 3.65 -25.52 -32.48
N PHE A 720 4.23 -26.70 -32.21
CA PHE A 720 3.62 -27.97 -32.63
C PHE A 720 2.35 -28.26 -31.83
N LEU A 721 2.36 -28.04 -30.51
CA LEU A 721 1.16 -28.20 -29.67
C LEU A 721 0.05 -27.21 -30.07
N GLN A 722 0.43 -25.98 -30.46
CA GLN A 722 -0.47 -24.99 -31.03
C GLN A 722 -1.07 -25.48 -32.35
N LEU A 723 -0.25 -26.06 -33.26
CA LEU A 723 -0.73 -26.68 -34.50
C LEU A 723 -1.76 -27.78 -34.22
N LEU A 724 -1.45 -28.71 -33.31
CA LEU A 724 -2.36 -29.80 -32.94
C LEU A 724 -3.71 -29.26 -32.44
N SER A 725 -3.66 -28.28 -31.52
CA SER A 725 -4.86 -27.71 -30.90
C SER A 725 -5.73 -26.93 -31.87
N LEU A 726 -5.14 -26.25 -32.87
CA LEU A 726 -5.86 -25.40 -33.81
C LEU A 726 -6.30 -26.11 -35.10
N MET A 727 -5.57 -27.13 -35.54
CA MET A 727 -5.79 -27.78 -36.85
C MET A 727 -6.25 -29.24 -36.73
N VAL A 728 -5.82 -29.97 -35.70
CA VAL A 728 -6.10 -31.41 -35.60
C VAL A 728 -7.27 -31.69 -34.67
N ILE A 729 -7.28 -31.08 -33.48
CA ILE A 729 -8.35 -31.24 -32.48
C ILE A 729 -9.01 -29.89 -32.14
N PRO A 730 -9.51 -29.14 -33.14
CA PRO A 730 -10.04 -27.80 -32.93
C PRO A 730 -11.28 -27.83 -32.04
N ILE A 731 -11.43 -26.77 -31.24
CA ILE A 731 -12.65 -26.49 -30.48
C ILE A 731 -13.41 -25.33 -31.13
N GLU A 732 -14.74 -25.37 -30.98
CA GLU A 732 -15.67 -24.36 -31.50
C GLU A 732 -15.61 -24.21 -33.03
N GLU A 733 -15.29 -25.29 -33.73
CA GLU A 733 -15.30 -25.40 -35.19
C GLU A 733 -16.11 -26.63 -35.62
N PRO A 734 -16.81 -26.55 -36.77
CA PRO A 734 -17.62 -27.65 -37.27
C PRO A 734 -16.71 -28.73 -37.89
N LEU A 735 -16.94 -29.98 -37.49
CA LEU A 735 -16.26 -31.17 -37.99
C LEU A 735 -17.30 -32.08 -38.64
N GLU A 736 -16.98 -32.68 -39.77
CA GLU A 736 -17.85 -33.63 -40.47
C GLU A 736 -17.73 -35.02 -39.83
N VAL A 737 -18.85 -35.70 -39.65
CA VAL A 737 -18.90 -37.06 -39.09
C VAL A 737 -18.65 -38.09 -40.20
N LEU A 738 -17.65 -38.94 -40.00
CA LEU A 738 -17.23 -39.97 -40.95
C LEU A 738 -17.96 -41.29 -40.79
N SER A 739 -18.46 -41.59 -39.59
CA SER A 739 -19.11 -42.86 -39.26
C SER A 739 -20.19 -42.65 -38.21
N ASP A 740 -21.23 -43.47 -38.30
CA ASP A 740 -22.30 -43.50 -37.32
C ASP A 740 -21.77 -43.93 -35.94
N TYR A 741 -22.34 -43.33 -34.90
CA TYR A 741 -22.15 -43.74 -33.53
C TYR A 741 -23.42 -43.51 -32.73
N TYR A 742 -23.86 -44.60 -32.11
CA TYR A 742 -25.06 -44.66 -31.28
C TYR A 742 -24.67 -44.60 -29.79
N PRO A 743 -25.31 -43.74 -28.99
CA PRO A 743 -25.04 -43.61 -27.56
C PRO A 743 -25.21 -44.94 -26.83
N SER A 744 -24.18 -45.35 -26.10
CA SER A 744 -24.21 -46.45 -25.14
C SER A 744 -24.53 -45.97 -23.72
N ALA A 745 -24.34 -44.67 -23.44
CA ALA A 745 -24.63 -44.02 -22.17
C ALA A 745 -25.52 -42.76 -22.36
N PRO A 746 -26.29 -42.34 -21.35
CA PRO A 746 -27.25 -41.24 -21.49
C PRO A 746 -26.60 -39.85 -21.68
N ASP A 747 -25.31 -39.70 -21.37
CA ASP A 747 -24.53 -38.48 -21.58
C ASP A 747 -23.82 -38.45 -22.95
N GLU A 748 -23.92 -39.51 -23.74
CA GLU A 748 -23.31 -39.63 -25.07
C GLU A 748 -24.20 -39.04 -26.16
N LEU A 749 -23.56 -38.50 -27.19
CA LEU A 749 -24.21 -37.82 -28.29
C LEU A 749 -24.27 -38.74 -29.51
N GLU A 750 -25.46 -38.90 -30.06
CA GLU A 750 -25.68 -39.58 -31.33
C GLU A 750 -25.12 -38.73 -32.48
N ILE A 751 -24.28 -39.35 -33.29
CA ILE A 751 -23.67 -38.73 -34.46
C ILE A 751 -23.84 -39.69 -35.64
N LEU A 752 -24.34 -39.17 -36.77
CA LEU A 752 -24.54 -39.96 -37.99
C LEU A 752 -23.61 -39.44 -39.09
N GLN A 753 -23.17 -40.33 -39.97
CA GLN A 753 -22.31 -40.00 -41.09
C GLN A 753 -22.89 -38.86 -41.94
N GLY A 754 -22.03 -37.91 -42.32
CA GLY A 754 -22.39 -36.71 -43.09
C GLY A 754 -23.04 -35.59 -42.27
N GLN A 755 -23.24 -35.77 -40.96
CA GLN A 755 -23.64 -34.69 -40.05
C GLN A 755 -22.43 -33.85 -39.62
N TYR A 756 -22.70 -32.69 -39.02
CA TYR A 756 -21.67 -31.82 -38.46
C TYR A 756 -21.76 -31.72 -36.94
N VAL A 757 -20.61 -31.82 -36.29
CA VAL A 757 -20.47 -31.73 -34.83
C VAL A 757 -19.47 -30.64 -34.47
N VAL A 758 -19.65 -30.00 -33.31
CA VAL A 758 -18.72 -29.00 -32.77
C VAL A 758 -18.21 -29.46 -31.43
N ALA A 759 -16.92 -29.71 -31.33
CA ALA A 759 -16.27 -29.97 -30.04
C ALA A 759 -16.21 -28.67 -29.22
N LYS A 760 -16.81 -28.66 -28.04
CA LYS A 760 -16.74 -27.52 -27.09
C LYS A 760 -15.64 -27.69 -26.05
N LYS A 761 -15.28 -28.93 -25.74
CA LYS A 761 -14.17 -29.28 -24.83
C LYS A 761 -13.58 -30.63 -25.22
N ASN A 762 -12.25 -30.71 -25.25
CA ASN A 762 -11.53 -31.97 -25.40
C ASN A 762 -11.15 -32.51 -24.01
N TYR A 763 -11.35 -33.81 -23.77
CA TYR A 763 -10.92 -34.47 -22.52
C TYR A 763 -9.49 -35.04 -22.59
N TYR A 764 -8.82 -34.89 -23.75
CA TYR A 764 -7.47 -35.35 -24.01
C TYR A 764 -7.28 -36.88 -23.97
N ASP A 765 -8.35 -37.61 -24.21
CA ASP A 765 -8.40 -39.08 -24.19
C ASP A 765 -9.06 -39.66 -25.45
N GLY A 766 -9.28 -38.82 -26.46
CA GLY A 766 -10.02 -39.15 -27.68
C GLY A 766 -11.52 -38.81 -27.64
N TRP A 767 -12.09 -38.55 -26.47
CA TRP A 767 -13.48 -38.10 -26.33
C TRP A 767 -13.55 -36.58 -26.20
N CYS A 768 -14.66 -36.03 -26.69
CA CYS A 768 -14.96 -34.62 -26.54
C CYS A 768 -16.42 -34.40 -26.20
N TRP A 769 -16.69 -33.34 -25.44
CA TRP A 769 -18.05 -32.86 -25.20
C TRP A 769 -18.35 -31.78 -26.24
N GLY A 770 -19.52 -31.87 -26.86
CA GLY A 770 -19.89 -30.95 -27.91
C GLY A 770 -21.35 -30.99 -28.30
N LEU A 771 -21.64 -30.39 -29.45
CA LEU A 771 -22.98 -30.16 -29.98
C LEU A 771 -23.07 -30.75 -31.38
N ASN A 772 -24.12 -31.54 -31.64
CA ASN A 772 -24.47 -31.94 -33.00
C ASN A 772 -25.28 -30.80 -33.62
N LEU A 773 -24.76 -30.20 -34.70
CA LEU A 773 -25.36 -29.04 -35.33
C LEU A 773 -26.66 -29.37 -36.07
N ASN A 774 -26.83 -30.62 -36.49
CA ASN A 774 -28.04 -31.09 -37.16
C ASN A 774 -29.17 -31.35 -36.17
N SER A 775 -28.88 -31.99 -35.02
CA SER A 775 -29.91 -32.34 -34.02
C SER A 775 -30.10 -31.29 -32.91
N GLY A 776 -29.15 -30.37 -32.76
CA GLY A 776 -29.14 -29.38 -31.67
C GLY A 776 -28.86 -29.98 -30.28
N ARG A 777 -28.55 -31.28 -30.19
CA ARG A 777 -28.29 -31.97 -28.93
C ARG A 777 -26.82 -31.86 -28.50
N GLU A 778 -26.60 -31.74 -27.20
CA GLU A 778 -25.28 -31.75 -26.59
C GLU A 778 -25.01 -33.07 -25.89
N GLY A 779 -23.76 -33.51 -25.93
CA GLY A 779 -23.31 -34.73 -25.25
C GLY A 779 -21.86 -35.04 -25.58
N ILE A 780 -21.38 -36.19 -25.13
CA ILE A 780 -20.01 -36.63 -25.35
C ILE A 780 -19.96 -37.55 -26.57
N PHE A 781 -18.99 -37.36 -27.46
CA PHE A 781 -18.79 -38.21 -28.63
C PHE A 781 -17.31 -38.49 -28.88
N PRO A 782 -16.98 -39.62 -29.55
CA PRO A 782 -15.60 -39.95 -29.88
C PRO A 782 -15.11 -39.08 -31.05
N LEU A 783 -14.01 -38.37 -30.84
CA LEU A 783 -13.45 -37.47 -31.85
C LEU A 783 -12.86 -38.23 -33.05
N SER A 784 -12.48 -39.50 -32.87
CA SER A 784 -11.98 -40.39 -33.92
C SER A 784 -12.97 -40.60 -35.07
N LEU A 785 -14.26 -40.36 -34.84
CA LEU A 785 -15.32 -40.53 -35.84
C LEU A 785 -15.64 -39.25 -36.62
N ALA A 786 -14.96 -38.14 -36.34
CA ALA A 786 -15.12 -36.87 -37.03
C ALA A 786 -13.82 -36.48 -37.77
N THR A 787 -13.92 -35.74 -38.87
CA THR A 787 -12.75 -35.25 -39.62
C THR A 787 -11.91 -34.29 -38.80
N THR A 788 -10.62 -34.18 -39.09
CA THR A 788 -9.81 -33.02 -38.66
C THR A 788 -10.12 -31.81 -39.55
N ARG A 789 -9.76 -30.60 -39.11
CA ARG A 789 -9.84 -29.41 -39.97
C ARG A 789 -8.94 -29.54 -41.21
N SER A 790 -7.87 -30.31 -41.08
CA SER A 790 -6.91 -30.56 -42.16
C SER A 790 -7.35 -31.61 -43.17
N GLY A 791 -8.50 -32.26 -42.95
CA GLY A 791 -9.00 -33.32 -43.80
C GLY A 791 -8.37 -34.68 -43.53
N VAL A 792 -8.78 -35.68 -44.31
CA VAL A 792 -8.43 -37.09 -44.07
C VAL A 792 -7.03 -37.49 -44.55
N PHE A 793 -6.44 -36.76 -45.51
CA PHE A 793 -5.14 -37.06 -46.15
C PHE A 793 -3.93 -36.40 -45.48
N PHE A 794 -4.16 -35.56 -44.47
CA PHE A 794 -3.08 -34.88 -43.75
C PHE A 794 -2.33 -35.87 -42.85
N LYS A 795 -1.02 -36.01 -43.09
CA LYS A 795 -0.09 -36.79 -42.26
C LYS A 795 0.93 -35.87 -41.60
N LEU A 796 1.10 -36.03 -40.30
CA LEU A 796 1.97 -35.25 -39.44
C LEU A 796 3.04 -36.15 -38.82
N THR A 797 4.31 -35.82 -39.00
CA THR A 797 5.43 -36.53 -38.37
C THR A 797 6.13 -35.59 -37.39
N LEU A 798 6.12 -35.93 -36.10
CA LEU A 798 6.86 -35.22 -35.05
C LEU A 798 8.20 -35.91 -34.79
N ILE A 799 9.28 -35.15 -34.82
CA ILE A 799 10.60 -35.55 -34.31
C ILE A 799 10.92 -34.62 -33.13
N ASN A 800 10.76 -35.11 -31.91
CA ASN A 800 10.94 -34.35 -30.68
C ASN A 800 12.24 -34.76 -29.97
N CYS A 801 13.20 -33.85 -29.91
CA CYS A 801 14.51 -34.04 -29.27
C CYS A 801 14.49 -33.53 -27.82
N VAL A 802 14.78 -34.42 -26.87
CA VAL A 802 14.78 -34.14 -25.42
C VAL A 802 15.99 -34.75 -24.71
N GLU A 803 16.37 -34.21 -23.55
CA GLU A 803 17.46 -34.75 -22.74
C GLU A 803 17.02 -36.02 -22.01
N SER A 804 15.82 -36.01 -21.41
CA SER A 804 15.21 -37.17 -20.75
C SER A 804 13.78 -37.38 -21.24
N VAL A 805 13.30 -38.62 -21.14
CA VAL A 805 11.88 -38.95 -21.32
C VAL A 805 10.98 -38.06 -20.44
N ASN A 806 11.41 -37.75 -19.22
CA ASN A 806 10.65 -36.91 -18.30
C ASN A 806 10.51 -35.44 -18.75
N ASP A 807 11.33 -35.00 -19.72
CA ASP A 807 11.26 -33.64 -20.28
C ASP A 807 10.31 -33.53 -21.49
N ILE A 808 9.62 -34.62 -21.88
CA ILE A 808 8.60 -34.58 -22.94
C ILE A 808 7.38 -33.79 -22.44
N VAL A 809 7.13 -32.64 -23.05
CA VAL A 809 6.06 -31.69 -22.73
C VAL A 809 4.83 -31.90 -23.63
N GLY A 810 3.64 -31.61 -23.11
CA GLY A 810 2.39 -31.59 -23.89
C GLY A 810 1.88 -32.98 -24.27
N ARG A 811 2.24 -34.00 -23.48
CA ARG A 811 1.81 -35.39 -23.69
C ARG A 811 0.31 -35.50 -23.75
N GLU A 812 -0.43 -34.76 -22.92
CA GLU A 812 -1.89 -34.81 -22.93
C GLU A 812 -2.47 -34.46 -24.31
N ILE A 813 -1.89 -33.52 -25.04
CA ILE A 813 -2.36 -33.12 -26.38
C ILE A 813 -1.92 -34.14 -27.43
N ILE A 814 -0.66 -34.58 -27.36
CA ILE A 814 -0.07 -35.53 -28.32
C ILE A 814 -0.80 -36.87 -28.24
N ASP A 815 -0.97 -37.41 -27.02
CA ASP A 815 -1.65 -38.67 -26.75
C ASP A 815 -3.11 -38.61 -27.22
N ALA A 816 -3.81 -37.50 -26.95
CA ALA A 816 -5.18 -37.30 -27.41
C ALA A 816 -5.31 -37.36 -28.94
N VAL A 817 -4.36 -36.75 -29.66
CA VAL A 817 -4.34 -36.77 -31.13
C VAL A 817 -3.99 -38.16 -31.63
N MET A 818 -3.01 -38.84 -31.04
CA MET A 818 -2.65 -40.21 -31.41
C MET A 818 -3.80 -41.21 -31.19
N LEU A 819 -4.59 -41.01 -30.14
CA LEU A 819 -5.78 -41.83 -29.87
C LEU A 819 -6.94 -41.51 -30.83
N SER A 820 -7.13 -40.23 -31.18
CA SER A 820 -8.22 -39.80 -32.07
C SER A 820 -7.92 -40.13 -33.52
N TYR A 821 -6.69 -39.91 -33.97
CA TYR A 821 -6.28 -39.94 -35.38
C TYR A 821 -4.96 -40.71 -35.59
N PRO A 822 -4.88 -42.00 -35.20
CA PRO A 822 -3.63 -42.78 -35.23
C PRO A 822 -3.01 -42.89 -36.63
N ALA A 823 -3.81 -42.85 -37.70
CA ALA A 823 -3.32 -42.91 -39.08
C ALA A 823 -2.70 -41.59 -39.57
N GLN A 824 -3.00 -40.47 -38.90
CA GLN A 824 -2.62 -39.12 -39.35
C GLN A 824 -1.42 -38.53 -38.61
N ILE A 825 -0.99 -39.14 -37.50
CA ILE A 825 0.14 -38.65 -36.71
C ILE A 825 1.15 -39.78 -36.45
N GLU A 826 2.43 -39.46 -36.64
CA GLU A 826 3.55 -40.33 -36.31
C GLU A 826 4.50 -39.56 -35.40
N VAL A 827 4.82 -40.11 -34.23
CA VAL A 827 5.61 -39.41 -33.21
C VAL A 827 6.89 -40.17 -32.92
N HIS A 828 8.03 -39.48 -33.04
CA HIS A 828 9.36 -39.98 -32.71
C HIS A 828 10.01 -39.08 -31.65
N HIS A 829 10.48 -39.69 -30.57
CA HIS A 829 11.21 -39.03 -29.49
C HIS A 829 12.69 -39.42 -29.56
N LEU A 830 13.57 -38.44 -29.74
CA LEU A 830 15.03 -38.62 -29.68
C LEU A 830 15.52 -38.21 -28.29
N VAL A 831 16.14 -39.14 -27.56
CA VAL A 831 16.57 -38.94 -26.16
C VAL A 831 18.10 -39.06 -26.05
N SER A 832 18.76 -37.98 -25.63
CA SER A 832 20.25 -37.91 -25.52
C SER A 832 20.80 -38.41 -24.15
N GLY A 833 20.01 -38.37 -23.07
CA GLY A 833 20.49 -38.61 -21.71
C GLY A 833 20.78 -40.08 -21.32
N LYS A 834 21.78 -40.29 -20.44
CA LYS A 834 22.28 -41.61 -20.00
C LYS A 834 21.35 -42.39 -19.03
N ASN A 835 20.34 -41.76 -18.44
CA ASN A 835 19.45 -42.40 -17.46
C ASN A 835 18.12 -42.88 -18.10
N ASN A 836 18.19 -44.03 -18.77
CA ASN A 836 17.04 -44.72 -19.37
C ASN A 836 16.15 -45.37 -18.30
N SER A 837 15.31 -44.58 -17.64
CA SER A 837 14.25 -45.11 -16.77
C SER A 837 12.98 -45.41 -17.60
N SER A 838 12.62 -46.69 -17.63
CA SER A 838 11.44 -47.37 -18.19
C SER A 838 10.71 -46.75 -19.40
N ARG A 839 10.66 -47.50 -20.51
CA ARG A 839 9.85 -47.26 -21.72
C ARG A 839 8.32 -47.22 -21.51
N ASN A 840 7.83 -47.46 -20.30
CA ASN A 840 6.41 -47.70 -20.06
C ASN A 840 5.64 -46.37 -19.95
N GLY A 841 4.66 -46.17 -20.83
CA GLY A 841 3.68 -45.08 -20.75
C GLY A 841 4.03 -43.80 -21.53
N VAL A 842 4.89 -43.88 -22.56
CA VAL A 842 5.14 -42.79 -23.52
C VAL A 842 4.58 -43.22 -24.86
N SER A 843 3.73 -42.40 -25.47
CA SER A 843 3.21 -42.67 -26.82
C SER A 843 4.25 -42.35 -27.88
N GLY A 844 4.27 -43.14 -28.96
CA GLY A 844 5.20 -42.96 -30.08
C GLY A 844 6.48 -43.79 -29.98
N PHE A 845 7.37 -43.61 -30.94
CA PHE A 845 8.64 -44.33 -31.05
C PHE A 845 9.73 -43.59 -30.28
N ILE A 846 10.50 -44.29 -29.45
CA ILE A 846 11.64 -43.72 -28.72
C ILE A 846 12.95 -44.22 -29.34
N HIS A 847 13.83 -43.29 -29.68
CA HIS A 847 15.19 -43.58 -30.15
C HIS A 847 16.21 -42.96 -29.19
N ASN A 848 17.18 -43.76 -28.76
CA ASN A 848 18.24 -43.33 -27.86
C ASN A 848 19.43 -42.80 -28.67
N SER A 849 19.23 -41.69 -29.35
CA SER A 849 20.25 -41.04 -30.17
C SER A 849 20.04 -39.53 -30.16
N GLU A 850 21.11 -38.81 -30.48
CA GLU A 850 21.00 -37.41 -30.87
C GLU A 850 20.49 -37.29 -32.30
N ILE A 851 20.09 -36.08 -32.70
CA ILE A 851 19.67 -35.82 -34.07
C ILE A 851 20.91 -35.81 -34.98
N ASN A 852 20.87 -36.62 -36.03
CA ASN A 852 21.88 -36.70 -37.09
C ASN A 852 21.19 -37.02 -38.43
N GLY A 853 21.86 -36.89 -39.56
CA GLY A 853 21.18 -37.15 -40.83
C GLY A 853 20.92 -38.64 -41.10
N GLU A 854 21.64 -39.58 -40.47
CA GLU A 854 21.31 -41.01 -40.52
C GLU A 854 19.92 -41.31 -39.91
N ILE A 855 19.63 -40.79 -38.71
CA ILE A 855 18.33 -40.99 -38.06
C ILE A 855 17.22 -40.24 -38.81
N LEU A 856 17.51 -39.06 -39.35
CA LEU A 856 16.55 -38.33 -40.18
C LEU A 856 16.23 -39.10 -41.45
N THR A 857 17.22 -39.61 -42.16
CA THR A 857 17.02 -40.44 -43.37
C THR A 857 16.20 -41.69 -43.04
N LYS A 858 16.44 -42.32 -41.88
CA LYS A 858 15.66 -43.47 -41.43
C LYS A 858 14.18 -43.14 -41.17
N ILE A 859 13.89 -41.99 -40.56
CA ILE A 859 12.52 -41.60 -40.18
C ILE A 859 11.77 -40.99 -41.36
N ILE A 860 12.34 -39.98 -42.01
CA ILE A 860 11.68 -39.16 -43.03
C ILE A 860 12.18 -39.39 -44.45
N GLY A 861 13.16 -40.28 -44.68
CA GLY A 861 13.69 -40.55 -46.03
C GLY A 861 12.67 -41.18 -47.00
N LYS A 862 11.56 -41.73 -46.49
CA LYS A 862 10.42 -42.13 -47.37
C LYS A 862 9.52 -40.95 -47.74
N ILE A 863 9.48 -39.92 -46.90
CA ILE A 863 8.68 -38.70 -47.10
C ILE A 863 9.39 -37.77 -48.09
N SER A 864 10.73 -37.82 -48.17
CA SER A 864 11.53 -37.06 -49.14
C SER A 864 11.34 -37.49 -50.61
N ALA A 865 10.50 -38.49 -50.90
CA ALA A 865 10.07 -38.81 -52.27
C ALA A 865 8.69 -38.21 -52.63
N LEU A 866 7.98 -37.59 -51.67
CA LEU A 866 6.62 -37.07 -51.86
C LEU A 866 6.61 -35.61 -52.31
N THR A 867 5.61 -35.24 -53.11
CA THR A 867 5.49 -33.91 -53.78
C THR A 867 4.79 -32.83 -52.95
N SER A 868 3.96 -33.19 -51.97
CA SER A 868 3.28 -32.25 -51.07
C SER A 868 3.81 -32.41 -49.65
N ARG A 869 4.94 -31.75 -49.39
CA ARG A 869 5.66 -31.84 -48.10
C ARG A 869 6.13 -30.47 -47.60
N ARG A 870 6.27 -30.36 -46.28
CA ARG A 870 6.90 -29.20 -45.62
C ARG A 870 7.55 -29.64 -44.32
N ALA A 871 8.70 -29.08 -43.98
CA ALA A 871 9.38 -29.28 -42.72
C ALA A 871 9.35 -27.99 -41.91
N ILE A 872 9.06 -28.11 -40.62
CA ILE A 872 9.12 -27.01 -39.66
C ILE A 872 10.12 -27.37 -38.58
N ILE A 873 11.05 -26.46 -38.30
CA ILE A 873 12.11 -26.67 -37.31
C ILE A 873 11.94 -25.64 -36.19
N CYS A 874 11.97 -26.07 -34.93
CA CYS A 874 11.93 -25.15 -33.80
C CYS A 874 12.77 -25.62 -32.60
N GLY A 875 13.82 -24.87 -32.29
CA GLY A 875 14.73 -25.13 -31.18
C GLY A 875 15.68 -23.96 -30.95
N SER A 876 16.84 -24.23 -30.34
CA SER A 876 17.90 -23.22 -30.20
C SER A 876 18.48 -22.86 -31.58
N PRO A 877 19.10 -21.68 -31.74
CA PRO A 877 19.73 -21.29 -33.01
C PRO A 877 20.72 -22.35 -33.53
N ASN A 878 21.54 -22.92 -32.63
CA ASN A 878 22.48 -23.99 -32.97
C ASN A 878 21.78 -25.29 -33.37
N PHE A 879 20.69 -25.65 -32.70
CA PHE A 879 19.90 -26.82 -33.07
C PHE A 879 19.27 -26.63 -34.46
N ASN A 880 18.67 -25.46 -34.70
CA ASN A 880 18.03 -25.17 -35.98
C ASN A 880 19.05 -25.20 -37.12
N SER A 881 20.26 -24.67 -36.94
CA SER A 881 21.31 -24.75 -37.98
C SER A 881 21.71 -26.19 -38.27
N THR A 882 21.99 -27.00 -37.24
CA THR A 882 22.39 -28.41 -37.43
C THR A 882 21.32 -29.23 -38.14
N VAL A 883 20.05 -29.02 -37.82
CA VAL A 883 18.94 -29.73 -38.50
C VAL A 883 18.77 -29.25 -39.94
N MET A 884 18.93 -27.95 -40.20
CA MET A 884 18.87 -27.42 -41.57
C MET A 884 19.96 -28.03 -42.44
N ASP A 885 21.20 -28.07 -41.96
CA ASP A 885 22.34 -28.66 -42.68
C ASP A 885 22.08 -30.14 -43.00
N ALA A 886 21.62 -30.92 -42.01
CA ALA A 886 21.29 -32.33 -42.22
C ALA A 886 20.14 -32.56 -43.22
N LEU A 887 19.13 -31.68 -43.25
CA LEU A 887 18.03 -31.78 -44.21
C LEU A 887 18.47 -31.46 -45.64
N PHE A 888 19.39 -30.51 -45.82
CA PHE A 888 19.95 -30.17 -47.13
C PHE A 888 20.93 -31.22 -47.64
N ASP A 889 21.91 -31.59 -46.83
CA ASP A 889 23.06 -32.36 -47.28
C ASP A 889 22.80 -33.86 -47.32
N GLU A 890 21.97 -34.39 -46.41
CA GLU A 890 21.76 -35.84 -46.24
C GLU A 890 20.37 -36.31 -46.70
N VAL A 891 19.32 -35.49 -46.51
CA VAL A 891 17.93 -35.87 -46.85
C VAL A 891 17.44 -35.21 -48.15
N TYR A 892 18.21 -34.28 -48.73
CA TYR A 892 17.95 -33.60 -50.00
C TYR A 892 16.61 -32.83 -50.08
N TRP A 893 16.28 -32.08 -49.03
CA TRP A 893 15.12 -31.17 -49.02
C TRP A 893 15.47 -29.81 -49.62
N GLU A 894 14.50 -29.09 -50.20
CA GLU A 894 14.74 -27.76 -50.76
C GLU A 894 14.44 -26.63 -49.77
N GLN A 895 15.08 -25.48 -49.95
CA GLN A 895 14.95 -24.34 -49.03
C GLN A 895 13.51 -23.83 -48.88
N HIS A 896 12.71 -23.89 -49.95
CA HIS A 896 11.31 -23.44 -49.94
C HIS A 896 10.38 -24.43 -49.21
N GLU A 897 10.83 -25.66 -48.97
CA GLU A 897 10.10 -26.71 -48.26
C GLU A 897 10.32 -26.65 -46.73
N ILE A 898 11.32 -25.89 -46.28
CA ILE A 898 11.74 -25.84 -44.87
C ILE A 898 11.45 -24.46 -44.27
N GLN A 899 10.82 -24.44 -43.11
CA GLN A 899 10.58 -23.23 -42.34
C GLN A 899 11.19 -23.35 -40.93
N SER A 900 12.16 -22.50 -40.63
CA SER A 900 12.74 -22.38 -39.28
C SER A 900 11.94 -21.38 -38.45
N LEU A 901 11.49 -21.80 -37.28
CA LEU A 901 10.88 -20.95 -36.26
C LEU A 901 11.92 -20.66 -35.19
N PHE A 902 12.16 -19.38 -34.95
CA PHE A 902 13.01 -18.95 -33.85
C PHE A 902 12.24 -19.05 -32.54
N SER A 903 12.69 -19.95 -31.68
CA SER A 903 12.30 -19.96 -30.28
C SER A 903 13.18 -18.92 -29.56
N ASP A 904 12.73 -17.67 -29.48
CA ASP A 904 13.25 -16.71 -28.50
C ASP A 904 12.79 -17.05 -27.05
N GLN A 905 12.30 -18.28 -26.82
CA GLN A 905 11.87 -18.80 -25.51
C GLN A 905 13.03 -19.05 -24.54
N PHE A 906 14.26 -18.61 -24.85
CA PHE A 906 15.45 -18.81 -24.03
C PHE A 906 15.66 -17.75 -22.96
#